data_AF-A0A7C3H6U0-F1
#
_entry.id   AF-A0A7C3H6U0-F1
#
_cell.length_a   1.000
_cell.length_b   1.000
_cell.length_c   1.000
_cell.angle_alpha   90.00
_cell.angle_beta   90.00
_cell.angle_gamma   90.00
#
_symmetry.space_group_name_H-M   'P 1'
#
loop_
_entity.id
_entity.type
_entity.pdbx_description
1 polymer ?
#
loop_
_entity_poly.entity_id
_entity_poly.type
_entity_poly.pdbx_seq_one_letter_code
_entity_poly.pdbx_strand_id
1 'polypeptide(L)'
;MITFRILGVIKEAESGIGLTGLFVKAYDKDLLFDDLLGSTYTKEDGRFEIVTEAEDFRDFFDKRPDIYLKIFTPDTKKLLHSTKDAVRWEAGRIEEFKVLIPREKLGKLAPGRKVRMIDNRGEERTNFDVGESLSVRIEGVQPATAHEIVMRDVKGKEMFTVRLMSDSRGNISDFNLWPYIGLEDPKTGETLTVEEANKKWGGRTMKIDVRLRQNLVASQKVRIAKNPSRPLLLSTDEEGRLASGFVAGECDAVISGYKLPFKGTCRVFMVESQQDWRPGDPFRPVQLASGREAVVDVEVGPSGSFRVRLARRRELRPGAYDFIVRQLRYGYEDDEDLVLRTNDVVTRTVTGLVVRQDFMASKVVRGGCVNMLEIAGRSITGRPYFRYANTFQVGEDIWAALDPAALDPGLHSKMVALYVVQHKTAAQWSADSSLNHLAVLGGNSAVQIFKVQPSCINYDKRLIWPNASDVGEYDVIADFGNNTTNAASFAPDNTLDSPLDIIDGYFVPGFRVVPDPTTDTQFPHAGSFEYSEGTVTVTDDYGSYTVEKKAVVYFPADAPGATQPSQISSAQASYPLVIVVHGNSSAITSYQGYNYLLEHLAKNGFISASIHLNPGMHGTGRARMLFENIGVLQSKFGSKLTNNIGIMGHSRGGEAVVIAARLNHQESLGHNINAIISLAPTDQYTNEVLGGAWATPYLVIYGSMDGDVAGGWGPPSSPMNTGFALYDRANGAEKCMVFVYGSTHGRYNTVWGDVDLYFGKIGSSDMSKLISANAHQTIAKGYMTAFFRRHLLNQTQWDGIFKGEWTPAAVEQVDGGSVKLYIQYEGTTRREVDNFQGAHSATSWTTSTIGGSVSDDNTLPVDPDEDELRMLDTHSPHDTGGLLLKWDGTSDKLRFTVPAGQRDVSSYNAVCFRVTQKVGSSSNPAGLAQDLYLTLKDGGGSERAIKVSRLGEIPAPHWRHYPQYTKSAMNTVRIPLSCFTIKVAGANEVDLTNVEELRFDFGVKTSGEIEIDSVEFSN
;
A
#
# COMPACT_ATOMS: atom_id res chain seq x y z
N MET A 1 -16.38 -39.92 -20.81
CA MET A 1 -14.96 -39.94 -20.43
C MET A 1 -14.87 -39.80 -18.91
N ILE A 2 -14.40 -40.83 -18.19
CA ILE A 2 -14.15 -40.75 -16.74
C ILE A 2 -12.65 -40.49 -16.59
N THR A 3 -12.30 -39.36 -15.99
CA THR A 3 -10.91 -38.92 -15.78
C THR A 3 -10.59 -39.01 -14.29
N PHE A 4 -9.51 -39.69 -13.94
CA PHE A 4 -8.92 -39.70 -12.59
C PHE A 4 -7.74 -38.74 -12.53
N ARG A 5 -7.64 -37.95 -11.46
CA ARG A 5 -6.54 -37.01 -11.21
C ARG A 5 -5.83 -37.38 -9.92
N ILE A 6 -4.57 -37.79 -10.03
CA ILE A 6 -3.70 -38.08 -8.90
C ILE A 6 -2.75 -36.91 -8.74
N LEU A 7 -3.00 -36.12 -7.71
CA LEU A 7 -2.26 -34.93 -7.35
C LEU A 7 -1.35 -35.26 -6.17
N GLY A 8 -0.28 -34.48 -6.01
CA GLY A 8 0.44 -34.54 -4.76
C GLY A 8 1.68 -33.69 -4.74
N VAL A 9 2.38 -33.75 -3.62
CA VAL A 9 3.64 -33.06 -3.38
C VAL A 9 4.64 -34.01 -2.72
N ILE A 10 5.86 -34.01 -3.24
CA ILE A 10 6.98 -34.80 -2.71
C ILE A 10 8.00 -33.84 -2.09
N LYS A 11 8.34 -34.08 -0.83
CA LYS A 11 9.21 -33.19 -0.04
C LYS A 11 10.33 -33.97 0.65
N GLU A 12 11.46 -33.32 0.92
CA GLU A 12 12.44 -33.82 1.88
C GLU A 12 11.79 -33.84 3.27
N ALA A 13 11.94 -34.92 4.05
CA ALA A 13 11.28 -35.04 5.34
C ALA A 13 11.80 -34.02 6.38
N GLU A 14 13.10 -33.72 6.35
CA GLU A 14 13.79 -32.90 7.35
C GLU A 14 13.69 -31.40 7.09
N SER A 15 13.56 -30.97 5.83
CA SER A 15 13.33 -29.56 5.49
C SER A 15 11.92 -29.29 5.02
N GLY A 16 11.13 -30.27 4.59
CA GLY A 16 9.83 -30.00 3.97
C GLY A 16 9.91 -29.25 2.63
N ILE A 17 11.10 -29.06 2.06
CA ILE A 17 11.30 -28.46 0.74
C ILE A 17 10.83 -29.44 -0.33
N GLY A 18 10.12 -28.91 -1.33
CA GLY A 18 9.69 -29.65 -2.51
C GLY A 18 10.86 -30.23 -3.29
N LEU A 19 10.79 -31.51 -3.64
CA LEU A 19 11.84 -32.18 -4.38
C LEU A 19 11.55 -32.09 -5.88
N THR A 20 12.33 -31.25 -6.57
CA THR A 20 12.18 -31.00 -8.01
C THR A 20 12.72 -32.14 -8.87
N GLY A 21 12.06 -32.39 -10.01
CA GLY A 21 12.52 -33.30 -11.06
C GLY A 21 12.57 -34.78 -10.67
N LEU A 22 11.91 -35.19 -9.58
CA LEU A 22 11.76 -36.59 -9.23
C LEU A 22 10.73 -37.25 -10.11
N PHE A 23 11.00 -38.49 -10.54
CA PHE A 23 10.09 -39.23 -11.40
C PHE A 23 9.11 -40.03 -10.54
N VAL A 24 7.81 -39.81 -10.76
CA VAL A 24 6.72 -40.37 -9.95
C VAL A 24 5.92 -41.34 -10.81
N LYS A 25 5.66 -42.53 -10.27
CA LYS A 25 4.73 -43.50 -10.84
C LYS A 25 3.61 -43.78 -9.86
N ALA A 26 2.37 -43.72 -10.33
CA ALA A 26 1.20 -44.14 -9.58
C ALA A 26 0.77 -45.54 -10.04
N TYR A 27 0.42 -46.38 -9.08
CA TYR A 27 0.00 -47.76 -9.30
C TYR A 27 -1.33 -48.03 -8.62
N ASP A 28 -2.16 -48.86 -9.26
CA ASP A 28 -3.26 -49.56 -8.62
C ASP A 28 -2.73 -50.83 -7.95
N LYS A 29 -3.27 -51.21 -6.80
CA LYS A 29 -2.80 -52.37 -6.02
C LYS A 29 -3.75 -53.54 -6.17
N ASP A 30 -3.41 -54.46 -7.06
CA ASP A 30 -4.17 -55.70 -7.29
C ASP A 30 -3.61 -56.91 -6.55
N LEU A 31 -4.44 -57.96 -6.47
CA LEU A 31 -4.09 -59.23 -5.82
C LEU A 31 -3.00 -60.02 -6.55
N LEU A 32 -2.84 -59.83 -7.87
CA LEU A 32 -1.92 -60.61 -8.71
C LEU A 32 -0.82 -59.74 -9.36
N PHE A 33 -1.18 -58.61 -10.00
CA PHE A 33 -0.24 -57.71 -10.66
C PHE A 33 -0.70 -56.25 -10.55
N ASP A 34 0.09 -55.39 -9.89
CA ASP A 34 -0.20 -53.95 -9.76
C ASP A 34 -0.18 -53.22 -11.13
N ASP A 35 -1.28 -52.56 -11.50
CA ASP A 35 -1.39 -51.79 -12.75
C ASP A 35 -0.78 -50.37 -12.66
N LEU A 36 -0.08 -49.91 -13.70
CA LEU A 36 0.55 -48.57 -13.74
C LEU A 36 -0.46 -47.52 -14.23
N LEU A 37 -1.03 -46.72 -13.33
CA LEU A 37 -2.00 -45.67 -13.66
C LEU A 37 -1.43 -44.52 -14.47
N GLY A 38 -0.15 -44.21 -14.29
CA GLY A 38 0.54 -43.15 -15.02
C GLY A 38 1.84 -42.72 -14.35
N SER A 39 2.53 -41.77 -15.00
CA SER A 39 3.79 -41.24 -14.49
C SER A 39 4.02 -39.79 -14.88
N THR A 40 4.79 -39.07 -14.08
CA THR A 40 5.11 -37.66 -14.30
C THR A 40 6.41 -37.29 -13.58
N TYR A 41 6.85 -36.04 -13.73
CA TYR A 41 7.93 -35.47 -12.95
C TYR A 41 7.39 -34.42 -11.98
N THR A 42 8.00 -34.33 -10.80
CA THR A 42 7.70 -33.22 -9.90
C THR A 42 8.19 -31.88 -10.46
N LYS A 43 7.38 -30.85 -10.25
CA LYS A 43 7.68 -29.45 -10.53
C LYS A 43 8.69 -28.90 -9.52
N GLU A 44 9.07 -27.63 -9.68
CA GLU A 44 10.06 -26.95 -8.83
C GLU A 44 9.70 -26.98 -7.33
N ASP A 45 8.41 -26.90 -6.99
CA ASP A 45 7.89 -26.95 -5.62
C ASP A 45 7.58 -28.38 -5.13
N GLY A 46 7.99 -29.39 -5.90
CA GLY A 46 7.75 -30.81 -5.60
C GLY A 46 6.35 -31.30 -5.96
N ARG A 47 5.45 -30.45 -6.48
CA ARG A 47 4.11 -30.88 -6.88
C ARG A 47 4.13 -31.71 -8.15
N PHE A 48 3.18 -32.63 -8.27
CA PHE A 48 2.98 -33.42 -9.47
C PHE A 48 1.49 -33.62 -9.74
N GLU A 49 1.17 -33.91 -11.00
CA GLU A 49 -0.17 -34.28 -11.44
C GLU A 49 -0.05 -35.41 -12.47
N ILE A 50 -0.86 -36.46 -12.25
CA ILE A 50 -1.07 -37.55 -13.19
C ILE A 50 -2.56 -37.55 -13.53
N VAL A 51 -2.88 -37.42 -14.82
CA VAL A 51 -4.24 -37.51 -15.34
C VAL A 51 -4.35 -38.84 -16.08
N THR A 52 -5.33 -39.63 -15.68
CA THR A 52 -5.57 -40.99 -16.22
C THR A 52 -6.99 -41.08 -16.77
N GLU A 53 -7.14 -41.62 -17.97
CA GLU A 53 -8.44 -41.89 -18.59
C GLU A 53 -8.80 -43.38 -18.43
N ALA A 54 -10.06 -43.66 -18.10
CA ALA A 54 -10.51 -45.03 -17.83
C ALA A 54 -10.41 -45.98 -19.05
N GLU A 55 -10.21 -45.48 -20.27
CA GLU A 55 -10.09 -46.29 -21.50
C GLU A 55 -8.67 -46.86 -21.71
N ASP A 56 -7.66 -46.36 -20.97
CA ASP A 56 -6.26 -46.77 -21.13
C ASP A 56 -5.91 -48.11 -20.46
N PHE A 57 -6.84 -48.70 -19.68
CA PHE A 57 -6.58 -49.87 -18.85
C PHE A 57 -7.66 -50.95 -19.03
N ARG A 58 -7.25 -52.18 -19.36
CA ARG A 58 -8.15 -53.29 -19.73
C ARG A 58 -8.93 -53.89 -18.56
N ASP A 59 -8.46 -53.73 -17.32
CA ASP A 59 -9.00 -54.39 -16.12
C ASP A 59 -9.61 -53.41 -15.09
N PHE A 60 -9.84 -52.14 -15.47
CA PHE A 60 -10.43 -51.09 -14.62
C PHE A 60 -11.95 -51.29 -14.39
N PHE A 61 -12.38 -52.50 -14.01
CA PHE A 61 -13.77 -52.81 -13.65
C PHE A 61 -14.13 -52.42 -12.22
N ASP A 62 -13.16 -52.03 -11.39
CA ASP A 62 -13.44 -51.41 -10.10
C ASP A 62 -13.65 -49.90 -10.25
N LYS A 63 -14.75 -49.41 -9.67
CA LYS A 63 -15.14 -48.00 -9.80
C LYS A 63 -14.20 -47.04 -9.05
N ARG A 64 -13.22 -47.57 -8.30
CA ARG A 64 -12.31 -46.87 -7.39
C ARG A 64 -10.98 -47.65 -7.22
N PRO A 65 -9.84 -47.17 -7.76
CA PRO A 65 -8.55 -47.86 -7.65
C PRO A 65 -7.92 -47.75 -6.25
N ASP A 66 -7.03 -48.68 -5.91
CA ASP A 66 -6.23 -48.72 -4.67
C ASP A 66 -4.83 -48.14 -4.88
N ILE A 67 -4.70 -46.82 -4.74
CA ILE A 67 -3.55 -46.08 -5.27
C ILE A 67 -2.34 -46.11 -4.31
N TYR A 68 -1.16 -46.41 -4.85
CA TYR A 68 0.12 -46.13 -4.21
C TYR A 68 1.17 -45.57 -5.19
N LEU A 69 2.21 -44.92 -4.67
CA LEU A 69 3.22 -44.21 -5.45
C LEU A 69 4.60 -44.86 -5.31
N LYS A 70 5.38 -44.85 -6.40
CA LYS A 70 6.83 -45.09 -6.41
C LYS A 70 7.55 -43.86 -6.93
N ILE A 71 8.54 -43.40 -6.18
CA ILE A 71 9.30 -42.19 -6.44
C ILE A 71 10.74 -42.58 -6.77
N PHE A 72 11.22 -42.16 -7.94
CA PHE A 72 12.53 -42.48 -8.47
C PHE A 72 13.41 -41.24 -8.61
N THR A 73 14.70 -41.47 -8.78
CA THR A 73 15.66 -40.45 -9.21
C THR A 73 15.29 -39.85 -10.57
N PRO A 74 15.79 -38.64 -10.91
CA PRO A 74 15.47 -37.99 -12.20
C PRO A 74 15.83 -38.83 -13.43
N ASP A 75 16.84 -39.70 -13.34
CA ASP A 75 17.24 -40.62 -14.40
C ASP A 75 16.35 -41.88 -14.48
N THR A 76 15.32 -41.98 -13.64
CA THR A 76 14.35 -43.07 -13.51
C THR A 76 14.91 -44.41 -12.99
N LYS A 77 16.20 -44.50 -12.66
CA LYS A 77 16.88 -45.78 -12.39
C LYS A 77 16.78 -46.26 -10.94
N LYS A 78 16.88 -45.35 -9.97
CA LYS A 78 16.94 -45.71 -8.55
C LYS A 78 15.63 -45.33 -7.86
N LEU A 79 15.00 -46.31 -7.22
CA LEU A 79 13.84 -46.07 -6.34
C LEU A 79 14.31 -45.34 -5.07
N LEU A 80 13.73 -44.17 -4.80
CA LEU A 80 13.99 -43.36 -3.61
C LEU A 80 13.01 -43.67 -2.49
N HIS A 81 11.72 -43.83 -2.84
CA HIS A 81 10.65 -44.06 -1.88
C HIS A 81 9.46 -44.79 -2.53
N SER A 82 8.70 -45.54 -1.73
CA SER A 82 7.48 -46.22 -2.15
C SER A 82 6.42 -46.05 -1.04
N THR A 83 5.20 -45.69 -1.40
CA THR A 83 4.07 -45.62 -0.46
C THR A 83 3.25 -46.91 -0.44
N LYS A 84 3.79 -48.03 -0.95
CA LYS A 84 3.09 -49.33 -1.03
C LYS A 84 2.63 -49.87 0.33
N ASP A 85 3.28 -49.44 1.42
CA ASP A 85 2.90 -49.79 2.78
C ASP A 85 1.81 -48.86 3.37
N ALA A 86 1.41 -47.83 2.61
CA ALA A 86 0.39 -46.82 2.96
C ALA A 86 -0.52 -46.53 1.74
N VAL A 87 -1.15 -47.59 1.22
CA VAL A 87 -2.04 -47.54 0.06
C VAL A 87 -3.31 -46.74 0.38
N ARG A 88 -3.77 -45.94 -0.58
CA ARG A 88 -5.08 -45.27 -0.54
C ARG A 88 -6.12 -46.22 -1.12
N TRP A 89 -6.85 -46.88 -0.24
CA TRP A 89 -7.90 -47.84 -0.61
C TRP A 89 -9.16 -47.13 -1.11
N GLU A 90 -9.80 -47.69 -2.15
CA GLU A 90 -11.01 -47.19 -2.80
C GLU A 90 -10.96 -45.69 -3.14
N ALA A 91 -9.91 -45.28 -3.85
CA ALA A 91 -9.62 -43.87 -4.10
C ALA A 91 -10.68 -43.19 -5.00
N GLY A 92 -10.97 -41.91 -4.70
CA GLY A 92 -11.89 -41.07 -5.46
C GLY A 92 -11.36 -40.64 -6.82
N ARG A 93 -12.16 -39.85 -7.55
CA ARG A 93 -11.76 -39.32 -8.88
C ARG A 93 -10.64 -38.28 -8.81
N ILE A 94 -10.46 -37.64 -7.66
CA ILE A 94 -9.36 -36.72 -7.38
C ILE A 94 -8.76 -37.14 -6.05
N GLU A 95 -7.47 -37.44 -6.05
CA GLU A 95 -6.73 -37.91 -4.88
C GLU A 95 -5.46 -37.11 -4.69
N GLU A 96 -5.17 -36.71 -3.46
CA GLU A 96 -4.01 -35.89 -3.14
C GLU A 96 -3.04 -36.60 -2.17
N PHE A 97 -1.77 -36.67 -2.58
CA PHE A 97 -0.70 -37.30 -1.83
C PHE A 97 0.29 -36.27 -1.26
N LYS A 98 0.72 -36.47 -0.01
CA LYS A 98 1.88 -35.79 0.56
C LYS A 98 2.92 -36.82 0.94
N VAL A 99 4.03 -36.86 0.21
CA VAL A 99 5.11 -37.84 0.42
C VAL A 99 6.34 -37.16 1.01
N LEU A 100 6.84 -37.68 2.13
CA LEU A 100 8.05 -37.19 2.80
C LEU A 100 9.18 -38.21 2.64
N ILE A 101 10.28 -37.81 2.02
CA ILE A 101 11.45 -38.67 1.78
C ILE A 101 12.60 -38.23 2.69
N PRO A 102 13.11 -39.10 3.58
CA PRO A 102 14.28 -38.79 4.41
C PRO A 102 15.51 -38.40 3.58
N ARG A 103 16.23 -37.37 4.04
CA ARG A 103 17.45 -36.82 3.41
C ARG A 103 18.48 -37.88 3.10
N GLU A 104 18.65 -38.84 4.02
CA GLU A 104 19.56 -39.97 3.85
C GLU A 104 19.27 -40.79 2.58
N LYS A 105 17.99 -40.94 2.19
CA LYS A 105 17.58 -41.67 0.98
C LYS A 105 17.86 -40.87 -0.29
N LEU A 106 17.81 -39.54 -0.19
CA LEU A 106 18.03 -38.61 -1.29
C LEU A 106 19.52 -38.44 -1.63
N GLY A 107 20.41 -38.49 -0.63
CA GLY A 107 21.84 -38.30 -0.84
C GLY A 107 22.16 -36.94 -1.50
N LYS A 108 22.78 -36.95 -2.68
CA LYS A 108 23.09 -35.71 -3.45
C LYS A 108 21.86 -35.00 -4.02
N LEU A 109 20.71 -35.67 -4.08
CA LEU A 109 19.45 -35.07 -4.53
C LEU A 109 18.75 -34.28 -3.42
N ALA A 110 19.24 -34.38 -2.19
CA ALA A 110 18.71 -33.58 -1.10
C ALA A 110 18.98 -32.08 -1.35
N PRO A 111 18.03 -31.18 -1.04
CA PRO A 111 18.22 -29.74 -1.15
C PRO A 111 19.51 -29.31 -0.45
N GLY A 112 20.32 -28.50 -1.13
CA GLY A 112 21.56 -27.96 -0.56
C GLY A 112 21.25 -26.98 0.56
N ARG A 113 21.87 -27.16 1.73
CA ARG A 113 21.79 -26.19 2.84
C ARG A 113 22.99 -25.27 2.78
N LYS A 114 22.77 -23.97 2.59
CA LYS A 114 23.87 -23.00 2.43
C LYS A 114 23.68 -21.82 3.37
N VAL A 115 24.79 -21.39 3.96
CA VAL A 115 24.90 -20.12 4.70
C VAL A 115 25.95 -19.31 3.98
N ARG A 116 25.52 -18.34 3.19
CA ARG A 116 26.39 -17.46 2.42
C ARG A 116 26.56 -16.17 3.20
N MET A 117 27.78 -15.66 3.26
CA MET A 117 28.06 -14.38 3.89
C MET A 117 28.46 -13.40 2.80
N ILE A 118 27.86 -12.22 2.84
CA ILE A 118 27.89 -11.22 1.78
C ILE A 118 28.40 -9.92 2.40
N ASP A 119 29.35 -9.26 1.75
CA ASP A 119 29.85 -7.96 2.20
C ASP A 119 29.02 -6.79 1.67
N ASN A 120 29.41 -5.58 2.06
CA ASN A 120 28.74 -4.34 1.69
C ASN A 120 28.71 -4.09 0.16
N ARG A 121 29.47 -4.84 -0.64
CA ARG A 121 29.54 -4.73 -2.11
C ARG A 121 28.76 -5.85 -2.81
N GLY A 122 28.10 -6.72 -2.07
CA GLY A 122 27.40 -7.89 -2.62
C GLY A 122 28.34 -9.06 -2.92
N GLU A 123 29.61 -9.03 -2.51
CA GLU A 123 30.55 -10.11 -2.76
C GLU A 123 30.43 -11.20 -1.68
N GLU A 124 30.30 -12.47 -2.09
CA GLU A 124 30.29 -13.60 -1.16
C GLU A 124 31.71 -13.88 -0.63
N ARG A 125 31.87 -13.89 0.69
CA ARG A 125 33.19 -14.08 1.32
C ARG A 125 33.10 -14.61 2.75
N THR A 126 34.23 -15.08 3.28
CA THR A 126 34.32 -15.62 4.65
C THR A 126 35.27 -14.84 5.55
N ASN A 127 35.88 -13.76 5.04
CA ASN A 127 36.82 -12.91 5.76
C ASN A 127 36.43 -11.43 5.61
N PHE A 128 36.21 -10.75 6.74
CA PHE A 128 35.68 -9.38 6.82
C PHE A 128 36.59 -8.49 7.65
N ASP A 129 36.70 -7.23 7.28
CA ASP A 129 37.38 -6.20 8.04
C ASP A 129 36.46 -5.64 9.15
N VAL A 130 37.06 -5.16 10.24
CA VAL A 130 36.32 -4.46 11.30
C VAL A 130 35.63 -3.22 10.73
N GLY A 131 34.35 -3.05 11.05
CA GLY A 131 33.53 -1.94 10.56
C GLY A 131 32.83 -2.20 9.22
N GLU A 132 33.11 -3.29 8.50
CA GLU A 132 32.21 -3.79 7.45
C GLU A 132 30.89 -4.30 8.06
N SER A 133 29.85 -4.53 7.27
CA SER A 133 28.67 -5.25 7.77
C SER A 133 28.66 -6.70 7.29
N LEU A 134 28.30 -7.61 8.19
CA LEU A 134 28.19 -9.04 7.89
C LEU A 134 26.75 -9.37 7.51
N SER A 135 26.46 -9.43 6.21
CA SER A 135 25.18 -9.93 5.71
C SER A 135 25.22 -11.44 5.49
N VAL A 136 24.08 -12.10 5.70
CA VAL A 136 23.93 -13.54 5.59
C VAL A 136 22.70 -13.88 4.75
N ARG A 137 22.84 -14.85 3.85
CA ARG A 137 21.75 -15.53 3.13
C ARG A 137 21.72 -16.98 3.55
N ILE A 138 20.52 -17.51 3.80
CA ILE A 138 20.34 -18.92 4.16
C ILE A 138 19.42 -19.57 3.14
N GLU A 139 19.83 -20.71 2.60
CA GLU A 139 19.09 -21.47 1.60
C GLU A 139 18.93 -22.92 2.07
N GLY A 140 17.81 -23.55 1.73
CA GLY A 140 17.59 -24.97 1.98
C GLY A 140 17.11 -25.31 3.40
N VAL A 141 16.50 -24.35 4.11
CA VAL A 141 15.91 -24.55 5.44
C VAL A 141 14.42 -24.82 5.34
N GLN A 142 13.78 -25.16 6.45
CA GLN A 142 12.35 -25.49 6.42
C GLN A 142 11.52 -24.28 5.96
N PRO A 143 10.64 -24.39 4.93
CA PRO A 143 9.83 -23.27 4.47
C PRO A 143 8.88 -22.71 5.53
N ALA A 144 8.60 -21.41 5.45
CA ALA A 144 7.62 -20.71 6.27
C ALA A 144 7.75 -21.00 7.77
N THR A 145 9.00 -21.10 8.24
CA THR A 145 9.35 -21.52 9.59
C THR A 145 10.43 -20.60 10.16
N ALA A 146 10.34 -20.28 11.45
CA ALA A 146 11.35 -19.48 12.13
C ALA A 146 12.57 -20.35 12.49
N HIS A 147 13.76 -19.86 12.15
CA HIS A 147 15.05 -20.46 12.50
C HIS A 147 15.81 -19.55 13.44
N GLU A 148 16.61 -20.15 14.31
CA GLU A 148 17.54 -19.42 15.19
C GLU A 148 18.92 -19.37 14.52
N ILE A 149 19.44 -18.17 14.32
CA ILE A 149 20.75 -17.90 13.75
C ILE A 149 21.64 -17.42 14.89
N VAL A 150 22.62 -18.24 15.25
CA VAL A 150 23.43 -18.08 16.45
C VAL A 150 24.86 -17.72 16.07
N MET A 151 25.34 -16.58 16.56
CA MET A 151 26.73 -16.17 16.44
C MET A 151 27.54 -16.66 17.64
N ARG A 152 28.63 -17.39 17.38
CA ARG A 152 29.52 -17.96 18.40
C ARG A 152 30.94 -17.43 18.29
N ASP A 153 31.55 -17.17 19.44
CA ASP A 153 32.93 -16.72 19.55
C ASP A 153 33.95 -17.84 19.26
N VAL A 154 35.24 -17.50 19.35
CA VAL A 154 36.38 -18.43 19.16
C VAL A 154 36.39 -19.62 20.15
N LYS A 155 35.72 -19.49 21.30
CA LYS A 155 35.60 -20.54 22.33
C LYS A 155 34.31 -21.35 22.17
N GLY A 156 33.50 -21.05 21.15
CA GLY A 156 32.20 -21.68 20.92
C GLY A 156 31.07 -21.10 21.80
N LYS A 157 31.34 -20.05 22.59
CA LYS A 157 30.34 -19.41 23.44
C LYS A 157 29.41 -18.56 22.59
N GLU A 158 28.13 -18.60 22.92
CA GLU A 158 27.11 -17.78 22.27
C GLU A 158 27.33 -16.28 22.56
N MET A 159 27.31 -15.50 21.48
CA MET A 159 27.41 -14.05 21.53
C MET A 159 26.04 -13.41 21.49
N PHE A 160 25.25 -13.76 20.48
CA PHE A 160 23.87 -13.35 20.31
C PHE A 160 23.16 -14.33 19.36
N THR A 161 21.83 -14.31 19.40
CA THR A 161 20.95 -15.11 18.56
C THR A 161 19.87 -14.21 17.98
N VAL A 162 19.58 -14.39 16.70
CA VAL A 162 18.42 -13.80 16.03
C VAL A 162 17.51 -14.90 15.54
N ARG A 163 16.21 -14.66 15.53
CA ARG A 163 15.20 -15.60 15.04
C ARG A 163 14.48 -15.00 13.84
N LEU A 164 14.57 -15.67 12.71
CA LEU A 164 14.10 -15.17 11.41
C LEU A 164 13.22 -16.21 10.72
N MET A 165 12.18 -15.75 10.03
CA MET A 165 11.29 -16.59 9.23
C MET A 165 11.90 -16.85 7.84
N SER A 166 11.80 -18.09 7.36
CA SER A 166 12.05 -18.43 5.95
C SER A 166 10.84 -18.18 5.06
N ASP A 167 11.07 -17.92 3.78
CA ASP A 167 10.04 -17.80 2.76
C ASP A 167 9.33 -19.15 2.48
N SER A 168 8.32 -19.12 1.61
CA SER A 168 7.56 -20.30 1.18
C SER A 168 8.41 -21.36 0.44
N ARG A 169 9.67 -21.04 0.10
CA ARG A 169 10.63 -21.92 -0.59
C ARG A 169 11.76 -22.40 0.33
N GLY A 170 11.82 -21.97 1.58
CA GLY A 170 12.86 -22.37 2.52
C GLY A 170 14.14 -21.54 2.43
N ASN A 171 14.05 -20.29 1.97
CA ASN A 171 15.16 -19.34 1.98
C ASN A 171 14.92 -18.25 3.02
N ILE A 172 16.00 -17.76 3.62
CA ILE A 172 16.03 -16.49 4.36
C ILE A 172 16.88 -15.56 3.49
N SER A 173 16.26 -14.49 3.01
CA SER A 173 16.89 -13.48 2.16
C SER A 173 18.06 -12.80 2.87
N ASP A 174 18.82 -11.99 2.12
CA ASP A 174 19.95 -11.24 2.68
C ASP A 174 19.50 -10.42 3.89
N PHE A 175 20.08 -10.71 5.04
CA PHE A 175 19.88 -9.94 6.26
C PHE A 175 21.24 -9.64 6.88
N ASN A 176 21.37 -8.47 7.50
CA ASN A 176 22.60 -8.11 8.19
C ASN A 176 22.61 -8.76 9.57
N LEU A 177 23.53 -9.69 9.80
CA LEU A 177 23.65 -10.40 11.08
C LEU A 177 24.43 -9.58 12.11
N TRP A 178 25.43 -8.82 11.67
CA TRP A 178 26.25 -7.97 12.55
C TRP A 178 26.70 -6.70 11.81
N PRO A 179 25.94 -5.59 11.93
CA PRO A 179 26.28 -4.33 11.29
C PRO A 179 27.53 -3.78 11.93
N TYR A 180 28.39 -3.16 11.11
CA TYR A 180 29.64 -2.56 11.56
C TYR A 180 30.46 -3.51 12.47
N ILE A 181 30.71 -4.72 11.97
CA ILE A 181 31.26 -5.84 12.73
C ILE A 181 32.41 -5.41 13.65
N GLY A 182 32.18 -5.58 14.95
CA GLY A 182 33.14 -5.29 16.01
C GLY A 182 33.18 -3.84 16.50
N LEU A 183 32.52 -2.88 15.85
CA LEU A 183 32.42 -1.48 16.29
C LEU A 183 31.35 -1.25 17.36
N GLU A 184 30.40 -2.16 17.50
CA GLU A 184 29.47 -2.20 18.64
C GLU A 184 29.59 -3.57 19.32
N ASP A 185 29.71 -3.58 20.65
CA ASP A 185 29.60 -4.82 21.41
C ASP A 185 28.12 -5.27 21.44
N PRO A 186 27.78 -6.45 20.88
CA PRO A 186 26.39 -6.87 20.76
C PRO A 186 25.69 -7.06 22.11
N LYS A 187 26.45 -7.24 23.22
CA LYS A 187 25.88 -7.44 24.57
C LYS A 187 25.66 -6.13 25.32
N THR A 188 26.65 -5.24 25.31
CA THR A 188 26.63 -4.01 26.11
C THR A 188 26.17 -2.79 25.32
N GLY A 189 26.21 -2.83 23.99
CA GLY A 189 25.94 -1.66 23.13
C GLY A 189 27.08 -0.64 23.11
N GLU A 190 28.22 -0.94 23.73
CA GLU A 190 29.38 -0.05 23.74
C GLU A 190 29.94 0.12 22.32
N THR A 191 30.06 1.37 21.88
CA THR A 191 30.62 1.76 20.58
C THR A 191 32.13 1.98 20.68
N LEU A 192 32.88 1.45 19.72
CA LEU A 192 34.34 1.49 19.65
C LEU A 192 34.80 2.23 18.38
N THR A 193 36.02 2.76 18.44
CA THR A 193 36.76 3.17 17.24
C THR A 193 37.20 1.93 16.42
N VAL A 194 37.51 2.13 15.13
CA VAL A 194 38.04 1.06 14.25
C VAL A 194 39.32 0.44 14.83
N GLU A 195 40.16 1.23 15.47
CA GLU A 195 41.44 0.79 16.05
C GLU A 195 41.25 -0.09 17.29
N GLU A 196 40.38 0.33 18.21
CA GLU A 196 40.02 -0.43 19.41
C GLU A 196 39.36 -1.77 19.04
N ALA A 197 38.43 -1.73 18.08
CA ALA A 197 37.74 -2.91 17.59
C ALA A 197 38.68 -3.87 16.87
N ASN A 198 39.62 -3.39 16.05
CA ASN A 198 40.62 -4.25 15.40
C ASN A 198 41.55 -4.90 16.43
N LYS A 199 41.94 -4.19 17.49
CA LYS A 199 42.70 -4.77 18.60
C LYS A 199 41.92 -5.87 19.34
N LYS A 200 40.60 -5.68 19.51
CA LYS A 200 39.72 -6.63 20.19
C LYS A 200 39.44 -7.87 19.33
N TRP A 201 39.20 -7.71 18.03
CA TRP A 201 38.63 -8.77 17.18
C TRP A 201 39.54 -9.28 16.05
N GLY A 202 40.53 -8.49 15.63
CA GLY A 202 41.36 -8.78 14.46
C GLY A 202 42.06 -10.14 14.54
N GLY A 203 41.95 -10.92 13.46
CA GLY A 203 42.53 -12.25 13.30
C GLY A 203 41.75 -13.41 13.92
N ARG A 204 40.60 -13.15 14.55
CA ARG A 204 39.76 -14.19 15.18
C ARG A 204 38.85 -14.89 14.15
N THR A 205 38.54 -16.16 14.42
CA THR A 205 37.57 -16.96 13.64
C THR A 205 36.38 -17.31 14.50
N MET A 206 35.18 -17.01 14.00
CA MET A 206 33.90 -17.17 14.66
C MET A 206 33.01 -18.11 13.84
N LYS A 207 31.82 -18.44 14.36
CA LYS A 207 30.92 -19.42 13.75
C LYS A 207 29.48 -18.94 13.78
N ILE A 208 28.78 -19.14 12.66
CA ILE A 208 27.34 -18.92 12.50
C ILE A 208 26.69 -20.29 12.46
N ASP A 209 25.75 -20.56 13.36
CA ASP A 209 24.95 -21.77 13.38
C ASP A 209 23.49 -21.43 13.05
N VAL A 210 22.89 -22.15 12.11
CA VAL A 210 21.45 -22.07 11.82
C VAL A 210 20.78 -23.26 12.47
N ARG A 211 19.76 -23.01 13.29
CA ARG A 211 19.06 -24.01 14.07
C ARG A 211 17.56 -23.96 13.80
N LEU A 212 16.95 -25.14 13.86
CA LEU A 212 15.52 -25.29 13.98
C LEU A 212 15.25 -25.94 15.32
N ARG A 213 14.67 -25.19 16.26
CA ARG A 213 14.60 -25.59 17.67
C ARG A 213 16.03 -25.90 18.17
N GLN A 214 16.26 -27.09 18.74
CA GLN A 214 17.57 -27.49 19.22
C GLN A 214 18.49 -28.11 18.14
N ASN A 215 17.98 -28.38 16.94
CA ASN A 215 18.71 -29.10 15.91
C ASN A 215 19.56 -28.15 15.06
N LEU A 216 20.84 -28.48 14.88
CA LEU A 216 21.72 -27.78 13.95
C LEU A 216 21.35 -28.14 12.50
N VAL A 217 20.96 -27.13 11.73
CA VAL A 217 20.54 -27.27 10.33
C VAL A 217 21.68 -26.99 9.36
N ALA A 218 22.43 -25.91 9.61
CA ALA A 218 23.58 -25.49 8.82
C ALA A 218 24.59 -24.73 9.70
N SER A 219 25.84 -24.62 9.26
CA SER A 219 26.90 -23.95 10.01
C SER A 219 27.99 -23.40 9.10
N GLN A 220 28.54 -22.23 9.42
CA GLN A 220 29.57 -21.58 8.61
C GLN A 220 30.55 -20.78 9.47
N LYS A 221 31.82 -20.75 9.08
CA LYS A 221 32.87 -19.98 9.77
C LYS A 221 33.06 -18.61 9.14
N VAL A 222 33.27 -17.58 9.98
CA VAL A 222 33.61 -16.22 9.57
C VAL A 222 34.90 -15.77 10.25
N ARG A 223 35.80 -15.14 9.50
CA ARG A 223 37.08 -14.63 9.99
C ARG A 223 37.07 -13.10 10.00
N ILE A 224 37.54 -12.49 11.07
CA ILE A 224 37.80 -11.05 11.13
C ILE A 224 39.26 -10.82 10.74
N ALA A 225 39.51 -10.00 9.73
CA ALA A 225 40.84 -9.72 9.23
C ALA A 225 41.72 -9.10 10.32
N LYS A 226 43.01 -9.47 10.35
CA LYS A 226 43.98 -8.85 11.26
C LYS A 226 44.43 -7.47 10.76
N ASN A 227 44.49 -7.32 9.44
CA ASN A 227 44.95 -6.12 8.76
C ASN A 227 43.85 -5.65 7.80
N PRO A 228 42.95 -4.75 8.25
CA PRO A 228 41.90 -4.18 7.40
C PRO A 228 42.48 -3.48 6.17
N SER A 229 41.87 -3.74 5.01
CA SER A 229 42.28 -3.20 3.71
C SER A 229 41.13 -2.64 2.86
N ARG A 230 39.87 -2.90 3.21
CA ARG A 230 38.70 -2.37 2.51
C ARG A 230 38.39 -0.93 2.93
N PRO A 231 38.01 -0.06 1.98
CA PRO A 231 37.52 1.29 2.30
C PRO A 231 36.26 1.26 3.17
N LEU A 232 36.18 2.15 4.16
CA LEU A 232 35.02 2.32 5.04
C LEU A 232 34.64 3.80 5.14
N LEU A 233 33.33 4.06 5.19
CA LEU A 233 32.74 5.35 5.52
C LEU A 233 31.78 5.16 6.69
N LEU A 234 31.97 5.95 7.75
CA LEU A 234 31.21 5.84 8.98
C LEU A 234 30.80 7.22 9.47
N SER A 235 29.56 7.35 9.96
CA SER A 235 29.21 8.46 10.85
C SER A 235 29.83 8.20 12.21
N THR A 236 30.57 9.17 12.74
CA THR A 236 31.30 9.04 14.00
C THR A 236 31.09 10.25 14.91
N ASP A 237 31.42 10.12 16.19
CA ASP A 237 31.62 11.29 17.06
C ASP A 237 32.98 11.99 16.75
N GLU A 238 33.31 13.03 17.53
CA GLU A 238 34.57 13.78 17.36
C GLU A 238 35.80 12.91 17.67
N GLU A 239 35.65 11.92 18.55
CA GLU A 239 36.68 10.95 18.95
C GLU A 239 36.87 9.83 17.93
N GLY A 240 35.87 9.55 17.09
CA GLY A 240 35.91 8.53 16.03
C GLY A 240 35.16 7.25 16.32
N ARG A 241 34.35 7.21 17.37
CA ARG A 241 33.46 6.10 17.70
C ARG A 241 32.21 6.19 16.84
N LEU A 242 31.58 5.05 16.59
CA LEU A 242 30.37 4.99 15.77
C LEU A 242 29.25 5.87 16.35
N ALA A 243 28.70 6.76 15.52
CA ALA A 243 27.58 7.63 15.89
C ALA A 243 26.56 7.68 14.73
N SER A 244 25.84 6.58 14.53
CA SER A 244 24.99 6.37 13.36
C SER A 244 23.57 6.97 13.48
N GLY A 245 23.23 7.61 14.60
CA GLY A 245 22.04 8.47 14.67
C GLY A 245 21.75 9.11 16.02
N PHE A 246 21.07 10.25 16.01
CA PHE A 246 20.75 11.09 17.18
C PHE A 246 19.49 11.96 16.92
N VAL A 247 18.94 12.64 17.93
CA VAL A 247 17.80 13.55 17.73
C VAL A 247 18.28 14.86 17.08
N ALA A 248 17.48 15.40 16.14
CA ALA A 248 17.79 16.67 15.49
C ALA A 248 18.09 17.77 16.53
N GLY A 249 19.19 18.48 16.35
CA GLY A 249 19.64 19.53 17.27
C GLY A 249 20.61 19.08 18.37
N GLU A 250 20.83 17.78 18.58
CA GLU A 250 21.75 17.28 19.63
C GLU A 250 23.22 17.28 19.20
N CYS A 251 23.53 16.62 18.08
CA CYS A 251 24.89 16.34 17.62
C CYS A 251 25.18 16.89 16.21
N ASP A 252 26.45 17.17 15.93
CA ASP A 252 26.92 17.51 14.59
C ASP A 252 27.01 16.23 13.72
N ALA A 253 26.83 16.36 12.41
CA ALA A 253 27.06 15.26 11.47
C ALA A 253 28.55 15.19 11.13
N VAL A 254 29.27 14.25 11.74
CA VAL A 254 30.71 14.01 11.52
C VAL A 254 30.89 12.68 10.80
N ILE A 255 31.70 12.71 9.74
CA ILE A 255 32.00 11.54 8.90
C ILE A 255 33.49 11.24 8.95
N SER A 256 33.81 9.95 9.14
CA SER A 256 35.16 9.41 9.06
C SER A 256 35.30 8.46 7.88
N GLY A 257 36.34 8.67 7.08
CA GLY A 257 36.75 7.75 6.01
C GLY A 257 38.01 6.99 6.39
N TYR A 258 38.07 5.70 6.07
CA TYR A 258 39.22 4.83 6.35
C TYR A 258 39.60 4.02 5.12
N LYS A 259 40.91 3.80 4.92
CA LYS A 259 41.47 2.96 3.84
C LYS A 259 40.92 3.31 2.44
N LEU A 260 40.69 4.58 2.17
CA LEU A 260 40.23 5.04 0.87
C LEU A 260 41.25 4.67 -0.22
N PRO A 261 40.79 4.31 -1.43
CA PRO A 261 41.66 3.80 -2.49
C PRO A 261 42.49 4.89 -3.18
N PHE A 262 42.44 6.13 -2.68
CA PHE A 262 43.09 7.30 -3.27
C PHE A 262 43.64 8.27 -2.20
N LYS A 263 44.46 9.21 -2.65
CA LYS A 263 45.06 10.31 -1.86
C LYS A 263 44.73 11.66 -2.51
N GLY A 264 44.89 12.75 -1.76
CA GLY A 264 44.58 14.11 -2.21
C GLY A 264 43.20 14.57 -1.75
N THR A 265 42.67 15.61 -2.38
CA THR A 265 41.36 16.19 -2.04
C THR A 265 40.21 15.30 -2.54
N CYS A 266 39.21 15.09 -1.68
CA CYS A 266 37.94 14.47 -2.07
C CYS A 266 36.76 15.33 -1.63
N ARG A 267 35.62 15.14 -2.30
CA ARG A 267 34.34 15.75 -1.99
C ARG A 267 33.45 14.74 -1.29
N VAL A 268 32.85 15.15 -0.18
CA VAL A 268 31.90 14.36 0.59
C VAL A 268 30.51 14.95 0.43
N PHE A 269 29.56 14.13 -0.01
CA PHE A 269 28.15 14.48 -0.14
C PHE A 269 27.34 13.77 0.94
N MET A 270 26.47 14.48 1.65
CA MET A 270 25.34 13.87 2.37
C MET A 270 24.15 13.84 1.42
N VAL A 271 23.56 12.66 1.25
CA VAL A 271 22.43 12.42 0.35
C VAL A 271 21.33 11.71 1.11
N GLU A 272 20.08 11.78 0.64
CA GLU A 272 19.01 10.95 1.22
C GLU A 272 19.38 9.48 1.09
N SER A 273 19.09 8.71 2.15
CA SER A 273 19.44 7.30 2.16
C SER A 273 18.64 6.55 1.13
N GLN A 274 19.34 5.74 0.34
CA GLN A 274 18.71 4.89 -0.67
C GLN A 274 18.89 3.41 -0.37
N GLN A 275 19.56 3.10 0.74
CA GLN A 275 19.78 1.77 1.31
C GLN A 275 20.69 0.85 0.49
N ASP A 276 20.51 0.82 -0.84
CA ASP A 276 21.39 0.16 -1.80
C ASP A 276 21.74 1.12 -2.96
N TRP A 277 23.02 1.12 -3.33
CA TRP A 277 23.63 2.08 -4.23
C TRP A 277 24.31 1.36 -5.40
N ARG A 278 23.94 1.66 -6.63
CA ARG A 278 24.51 1.07 -7.84
C ARG A 278 25.19 2.15 -8.67
N PRO A 279 26.33 1.83 -9.33
CA PRO A 279 26.89 2.75 -10.31
C PRO A 279 25.84 3.13 -11.35
N GLY A 280 25.69 4.43 -11.62
CA GLY A 280 24.62 4.97 -12.47
C GLY A 280 23.42 5.55 -11.72
N ASP A 281 23.31 5.32 -10.42
CA ASP A 281 22.22 5.87 -9.61
C ASP A 281 22.38 7.39 -9.44
N PRO A 282 21.37 8.21 -9.78
CA PRO A 282 21.42 9.64 -9.52
C PRO A 282 21.33 9.92 -8.02
N PHE A 283 21.94 11.02 -7.60
CA PHE A 283 21.82 11.53 -6.25
C PHE A 283 21.67 13.05 -6.24
N ARG A 284 21.25 13.61 -5.11
CA ARG A 284 21.30 15.06 -4.87
C ARG A 284 21.79 15.30 -3.46
N PRO A 285 22.70 16.26 -3.24
CA PRO A 285 23.07 16.66 -1.90
C PRO A 285 21.85 17.18 -1.14
N VAL A 286 21.73 16.82 0.13
CA VAL A 286 20.60 17.31 0.93
C VAL A 286 20.76 18.78 1.25
N GLN A 287 19.64 19.50 1.16
CA GLN A 287 19.55 20.90 1.55
C GLN A 287 19.36 21.00 3.06
N LEU A 288 20.32 21.64 3.73
CA LEU A 288 20.28 21.86 5.17
C LEU A 288 19.25 22.94 5.52
N ALA A 289 18.87 23.04 6.80
CA ALA A 289 17.96 24.09 7.28
C ALA A 289 18.47 25.52 6.99
N SER A 290 19.78 25.69 6.79
CA SER A 290 20.42 26.95 6.39
C SER A 290 20.30 27.30 4.90
N GLY A 291 19.75 26.41 4.05
CA GLY A 291 19.73 26.56 2.59
C GLY A 291 21.06 26.22 1.91
N ARG A 292 22.02 25.68 2.66
CA ARG A 292 23.30 25.18 2.15
C ARG A 292 23.20 23.70 1.78
N GLU A 293 23.83 23.29 0.70
CA GLU A 293 24.03 21.87 0.39
C GLU A 293 25.01 21.22 1.38
N ALA A 294 24.68 20.01 1.83
CA ALA A 294 25.51 19.23 2.73
C ALA A 294 26.70 18.58 2.00
N VAL A 295 27.62 19.44 1.55
CA VAL A 295 28.83 19.09 0.80
C VAL A 295 30.05 19.70 1.49
N VAL A 296 31.15 18.95 1.57
CA VAL A 296 32.44 19.46 2.05
C VAL A 296 33.59 18.80 1.29
N ASP A 297 34.63 19.59 0.98
CA ASP A 297 35.88 19.08 0.42
C ASP A 297 36.87 18.85 1.57
N VAL A 298 37.57 17.71 1.55
CA VAL A 298 38.49 17.27 2.61
C VAL A 298 39.75 16.66 2.02
N GLU A 299 40.89 16.89 2.67
CA GLU A 299 42.16 16.28 2.27
C GLU A 299 42.32 14.89 2.89
N VAL A 300 42.56 13.88 2.04
CA VAL A 300 42.78 12.50 2.50
C VAL A 300 44.23 12.31 2.91
N GLY A 301 44.45 11.97 4.19
CA GLY A 301 45.79 11.80 4.75
C GLY A 301 46.58 10.61 4.16
N PRO A 302 47.89 10.48 4.48
CA PRO A 302 48.77 9.45 3.91
C PRO A 302 48.31 8.01 4.13
N SER A 303 47.53 7.76 5.19
CA SER A 303 46.93 6.46 5.55
C SER A 303 45.63 6.15 4.79
N GLY A 304 45.19 7.03 3.89
CA GLY A 304 43.91 6.93 3.19
C GLY A 304 42.71 7.21 4.11
N SER A 305 42.86 8.10 5.09
CA SER A 305 41.82 8.36 6.10
C SER A 305 41.58 9.86 6.30
N PHE A 306 40.37 10.22 6.71
CA PHE A 306 39.99 11.58 7.09
C PHE A 306 38.90 11.55 8.16
N ARG A 307 38.68 12.68 8.85
CA ARG A 307 37.48 12.96 9.65
C ARG A 307 37.08 14.41 9.43
N VAL A 308 35.80 14.65 9.15
CA VAL A 308 35.30 16.00 8.87
C VAL A 308 33.86 16.17 9.36
N ARG A 309 33.53 17.38 9.81
CA ARG A 309 32.15 17.78 10.09
C ARG A 309 31.48 18.29 8.82
N LEU A 310 30.36 17.67 8.45
CA LEU A 310 29.61 17.97 7.23
C LEU A 310 28.47 18.98 7.47
N ALA A 311 27.80 18.88 8.63
CA ALA A 311 26.74 19.78 9.04
C ALA A 311 26.70 19.97 10.56
N ARG A 312 26.27 21.15 11.02
CA ARG A 312 26.08 21.42 12.45
C ARG A 312 24.70 20.93 12.91
N ARG A 313 24.58 20.59 14.19
CA ARG A 313 23.33 20.10 14.82
C ARG A 313 22.08 20.94 14.54
N ARG A 314 22.21 22.26 14.50
CA ARG A 314 21.12 23.22 14.21
C ARG A 314 20.70 23.28 12.74
N GLU A 315 21.54 22.74 11.85
CA GLU A 315 21.29 22.73 10.40
C GLU A 315 20.65 21.42 9.94
N LEU A 316 20.74 20.37 10.77
CA LEU A 316 20.24 19.04 10.46
C LEU A 316 18.71 18.97 10.60
N ARG A 317 18.08 18.29 9.64
CA ARG A 317 16.65 17.98 9.67
C ARG A 317 16.48 16.49 9.99
N PRO A 318 15.33 16.08 10.56
CA PRO A 318 15.01 14.66 10.66
C PRO A 318 15.06 13.96 9.30
N GLY A 319 15.63 12.77 9.24
CA GLY A 319 15.79 11.98 8.02
C GLY A 319 16.87 10.91 8.14
N ALA A 320 16.89 10.02 7.15
CA ALA A 320 17.92 9.00 6.96
C ALA A 320 18.86 9.43 5.82
N TYR A 321 20.17 9.42 6.06
CA TYR A 321 21.18 9.96 5.16
C TYR A 321 22.30 8.96 4.87
N ASP A 322 22.75 8.96 3.62
CA ASP A 322 23.95 8.24 3.17
C ASP A 322 25.06 9.23 2.80
N PHE A 323 26.29 8.72 2.72
CA PHE A 323 27.45 9.51 2.33
C PHE A 323 28.09 8.97 1.07
N ILE A 324 28.38 9.87 0.12
CA ILE A 324 29.15 9.57 -1.09
C ILE A 324 30.46 10.37 -1.02
N VAL A 325 31.59 9.70 -1.24
CA VAL A 325 32.92 10.31 -1.28
C VAL A 325 33.52 10.10 -2.64
N ARG A 326 33.83 11.22 -3.31
CA ARG A 326 34.41 11.27 -4.64
C ARG A 326 35.80 11.91 -4.59
N GLN A 327 36.79 11.26 -5.20
CA GLN A 327 38.08 11.90 -5.41
C GLN A 327 37.93 13.06 -6.41
N LEU A 328 38.45 14.24 -6.08
CA LEU A 328 38.44 15.39 -6.98
C LEU A 328 39.69 15.40 -7.86
N ARG A 329 39.50 15.63 -9.16
CA ARG A 329 40.56 15.92 -10.13
C ARG A 329 40.26 17.29 -10.73
N TYR A 330 40.96 18.32 -10.25
CA TYR A 330 40.76 19.68 -10.75
C TYR A 330 40.95 19.74 -12.28
N GLY A 331 39.92 20.23 -12.98
CA GLY A 331 39.90 20.36 -14.45
C GLY A 331 39.07 19.32 -15.22
N TYR A 332 38.34 18.43 -14.53
CA TYR A 332 37.46 17.44 -15.16
C TYR A 332 35.98 17.75 -14.88
N GLU A 333 35.21 18.12 -15.92
CA GLU A 333 33.78 18.46 -15.81
C GLU A 333 32.95 17.33 -15.21
N ASP A 334 33.32 16.09 -15.54
CA ASP A 334 32.78 14.86 -14.97
C ASP A 334 32.66 14.93 -13.44
N ASP A 335 33.60 15.51 -12.70
CA ASP A 335 33.58 15.42 -11.24
C ASP A 335 32.37 16.14 -10.59
N GLU A 336 31.64 16.95 -11.36
CA GLU A 336 30.38 17.63 -10.98
C GLU A 336 29.10 16.82 -11.28
N ASP A 337 29.18 15.66 -11.95
CA ASP A 337 28.01 14.82 -12.25
C ASP A 337 27.39 14.22 -10.98
N LEU A 338 26.08 14.45 -10.77
CA LEU A 338 25.34 13.92 -9.62
C LEU A 338 24.82 12.49 -9.84
N VAL A 339 25.71 11.60 -10.27
CA VAL A 339 25.46 10.18 -10.50
C VAL A 339 26.56 9.35 -9.83
N LEU A 340 26.20 8.30 -9.12
CA LEU A 340 27.15 7.43 -8.41
C LEU A 340 28.07 6.72 -9.40
N ARG A 341 29.38 6.77 -9.16
CA ARG A 341 30.40 6.15 -10.00
C ARG A 341 30.95 4.87 -9.40
N THR A 342 31.52 4.03 -10.25
CA THR A 342 32.23 2.82 -9.85
C THR A 342 33.40 3.10 -8.89
N ASN A 343 34.02 4.28 -8.98
CA ASN A 343 35.15 4.69 -8.14
C ASN A 343 34.73 5.50 -6.90
N ASP A 344 33.45 5.89 -6.78
CA ASP A 344 32.97 6.57 -5.59
C ASP A 344 32.92 5.58 -4.41
N VAL A 345 33.26 6.05 -3.22
CA VAL A 345 33.06 5.29 -1.98
C VAL A 345 31.74 5.76 -1.38
N VAL A 346 30.85 4.84 -1.01
CA VAL A 346 29.51 5.18 -0.52
C VAL A 346 29.15 4.31 0.68
N THR A 347 28.34 4.84 1.61
CA THR A 347 27.72 4.02 2.66
C THR A 347 26.76 3.02 2.02
N ARG A 348 26.93 1.74 2.33
CA ARG A 348 26.19 0.63 1.70
C ARG A 348 25.62 -0.28 2.77
N THR A 349 24.45 -0.86 2.49
CA THR A 349 23.79 -1.91 3.29
C THR A 349 23.23 -1.42 4.64
N VAL A 350 23.91 -0.47 5.30
CA VAL A 350 23.47 0.22 6.51
C VAL A 350 23.51 1.71 6.21
N THR A 351 22.42 2.43 6.53
CA THR A 351 22.35 3.88 6.34
C THR A 351 23.47 4.58 7.11
N GLY A 352 24.08 5.59 6.48
CA GLY A 352 25.18 6.33 7.05
C GLY A 352 24.85 7.04 8.37
N LEU A 353 23.73 7.78 8.40
CA LEU A 353 23.29 8.58 9.54
C LEU A 353 21.76 8.69 9.60
N VAL A 354 21.18 8.50 10.78
CA VAL A 354 19.74 8.77 11.03
C VAL A 354 19.60 9.95 12.00
N VAL A 355 19.03 11.04 11.53
CA VAL A 355 18.65 12.19 12.35
C VAL A 355 17.17 12.07 12.69
N ARG A 356 16.82 12.07 13.96
CA ARG A 356 15.45 11.76 14.42
C ARG A 356 14.64 13.00 14.70
N GLN A 357 13.32 12.89 14.55
CA GLN A 357 12.40 13.88 15.08
C GLN A 357 12.29 13.72 16.60
N ASP A 358 11.88 14.78 17.29
CA ASP A 358 11.38 14.67 18.66
C ASP A 358 10.25 13.62 18.75
N PHE A 359 10.37 12.71 19.72
CA PHE A 359 9.48 11.56 19.87
C PHE A 359 8.03 11.98 20.19
N MET A 360 7.81 13.05 20.96
CA MET A 360 6.45 13.46 21.32
C MET A 360 5.71 14.08 20.14
N ALA A 361 6.44 14.70 19.21
CA ALA A 361 5.85 15.21 17.97
C ALA A 361 5.31 14.10 17.05
N SER A 362 5.68 12.83 17.30
CA SER A 362 5.21 11.68 16.51
C SER A 362 3.90 11.08 17.03
N LYS A 363 3.43 11.45 18.24
CA LYS A 363 2.23 10.86 18.85
C LYS A 363 0.94 11.20 18.11
N VAL A 364 0.01 10.25 18.10
CA VAL A 364 -1.34 10.39 17.55
C VAL A 364 -2.22 11.26 18.47
N VAL A 365 -2.17 10.98 19.78
CA VAL A 365 -2.93 11.70 20.80
C VAL A 365 -2.01 12.70 21.48
N ARG A 366 -2.40 13.98 21.49
CA ARG A 366 -1.63 15.03 22.17
C ARG A 366 -1.54 14.73 23.67
N GLY A 367 -0.33 14.63 24.20
CA GLY A 367 -0.09 14.30 25.61
C GLY A 367 -0.34 12.83 25.99
N GLY A 368 -0.74 11.98 25.02
CA GLY A 368 -0.97 10.56 25.23
C GLY A 368 0.25 9.70 24.91
N CYS A 369 0.36 8.56 25.59
CA CYS A 369 1.51 7.65 25.54
C CYS A 369 1.14 6.29 24.95
N VAL A 370 0.79 6.24 23.65
CA VAL A 370 0.76 5.01 22.85
C VAL A 370 1.75 5.17 21.69
N ASN A 371 2.60 4.16 21.45
CA ASN A 371 3.57 4.20 20.37
C ASN A 371 2.97 3.55 19.13
N MET A 372 2.37 4.38 18.28
CA MET A 372 1.90 3.94 16.97
C MET A 372 2.88 4.34 15.88
N LEU A 373 3.32 3.38 15.08
CA LEU A 373 4.22 3.57 13.92
C LEU A 373 3.78 2.65 12.80
N GLU A 374 3.99 3.03 11.54
CA GLU A 374 3.85 2.07 10.44
C GLU A 374 4.89 0.96 10.59
N ILE A 375 4.47 -0.31 10.49
CA ILE A 375 5.37 -1.47 10.62
C ILE A 375 5.19 -2.40 9.42
N ALA A 376 3.96 -2.80 9.09
CA ALA A 376 3.68 -3.68 7.95
C ALA A 376 4.02 -3.04 6.59
N GLY A 377 4.54 -3.85 5.66
CA GLY A 377 4.92 -3.40 4.33
C GLY A 377 5.42 -4.50 3.39
N ARG A 378 5.98 -4.07 2.26
CA ARG A 378 6.53 -4.92 1.19
C ARG A 378 8.02 -4.70 1.04
N SER A 379 8.77 -5.78 0.85
CA SER A 379 10.13 -5.68 0.32
C SER A 379 10.07 -5.57 -1.21
N ILE A 380 10.71 -4.55 -1.79
CA ILE A 380 10.67 -4.25 -3.23
C ILE A 380 12.07 -4.24 -3.85
N THR A 381 12.17 -4.52 -5.16
CA THR A 381 13.47 -4.67 -5.86
C THR A 381 14.16 -3.35 -6.22
N GLY A 382 13.41 -2.24 -6.24
CA GLY A 382 13.91 -0.90 -6.55
C GLY A 382 13.71 0.06 -5.38
N ARG A 383 14.37 1.23 -5.42
CA ARG A 383 14.29 2.26 -4.39
C ARG A 383 12.83 2.65 -4.08
N PRO A 384 12.43 2.74 -2.81
CA PRO A 384 13.23 2.67 -1.56
C PRO A 384 13.46 1.26 -0.96
N TYR A 385 13.35 0.16 -1.73
CA TYR A 385 13.59 -1.26 -1.32
C TYR A 385 12.70 -1.84 -0.21
N PHE A 386 12.00 -0.99 0.54
CA PHE A 386 10.90 -1.34 1.41
C PHE A 386 9.82 -0.26 1.30
N ARG A 387 8.55 -0.66 1.35
CA ARG A 387 7.41 0.26 1.31
C ARG A 387 6.38 -0.16 2.35
N TYR A 388 6.05 0.75 3.26
CA TYR A 388 4.92 0.57 4.17
C TYR A 388 3.63 0.38 3.39
N ALA A 389 2.79 -0.52 3.87
CA ALA A 389 1.53 -0.84 3.23
C ALA A 389 0.54 -1.39 4.25
N ASN A 390 -0.70 -0.95 4.12
CA ASN A 390 -1.77 -1.32 5.05
C ASN A 390 -2.78 -2.27 4.40
N THR A 391 -2.53 -2.72 3.17
CA THR A 391 -3.42 -3.64 2.43
C THR A 391 -2.60 -4.59 1.57
N PHE A 392 -2.86 -5.88 1.69
CA PHE A 392 -2.20 -6.96 0.97
C PHE A 392 -3.25 -7.82 0.29
N GLN A 393 -2.96 -8.27 -0.93
CA GLN A 393 -3.81 -9.26 -1.57
C GLN A 393 -3.53 -10.66 -1.02
N VAL A 394 -4.53 -11.53 -1.05
CA VAL A 394 -4.37 -12.94 -0.69
C VAL A 394 -3.22 -13.57 -1.49
N GLY A 395 -2.27 -14.19 -0.78
CA GLY A 395 -1.07 -14.82 -1.34
C GLY A 395 0.18 -13.94 -1.32
N GLU A 396 0.11 -12.67 -0.90
CA GLU A 396 1.29 -11.82 -0.77
C GLU A 396 2.15 -12.17 0.46
N ASP A 397 3.45 -11.92 0.35
CA ASP A 397 4.36 -11.91 1.50
C ASP A 397 4.24 -10.59 2.25
N ILE A 398 4.04 -10.66 3.57
CA ILE A 398 3.95 -9.49 4.45
C ILE A 398 5.26 -9.37 5.22
N TRP A 399 5.86 -8.18 5.12
CA TRP A 399 7.07 -7.82 5.84
C TRP A 399 6.73 -6.79 6.92
N ALA A 400 7.52 -6.76 7.99
CA ALA A 400 7.49 -5.74 9.03
C ALA A 400 8.82 -4.99 9.01
N ALA A 401 8.83 -3.68 9.22
CA ALA A 401 10.06 -2.93 9.43
C ALA A 401 9.86 -1.81 10.46
N LEU A 402 10.78 -1.72 11.41
CA LEU A 402 10.81 -0.63 12.38
C LEU A 402 11.71 0.48 11.82
N ASP A 403 11.16 1.65 11.51
CA ASP A 403 11.95 2.79 11.01
C ASP A 403 12.75 3.44 12.16
N PRO A 404 14.08 3.38 12.14
CA PRO A 404 14.90 3.98 13.19
C PRO A 404 14.77 5.50 13.31
N ALA A 405 14.23 6.19 12.29
CA ALA A 405 13.95 7.62 12.35
C ALA A 405 12.73 7.96 13.22
N ALA A 406 11.82 6.99 13.41
CA ALA A 406 10.56 7.17 14.12
C ALA A 406 10.51 6.48 15.50
N LEU A 407 11.50 5.63 15.81
CA LEU A 407 11.63 4.95 17.10
C LEU A 407 12.03 5.89 18.24
N ASP A 408 11.56 5.56 19.45
CA ASP A 408 12.05 6.18 20.68
C ASP A 408 13.57 5.92 20.83
N PRO A 409 14.39 6.96 21.07
CA PRO A 409 15.81 6.80 21.40
C PRO A 409 16.15 5.72 22.42
N GLY A 410 15.30 5.50 23.42
CA GLY A 410 15.49 4.49 24.47
C GLY A 410 15.27 3.04 24.03
N LEU A 411 14.61 2.82 22.89
CA LEU A 411 14.33 1.49 22.33
C LEU A 411 15.42 1.02 21.35
N HIS A 412 16.37 1.89 21.01
CA HIS A 412 17.49 1.51 20.18
C HIS A 412 18.39 0.48 20.86
N SER A 413 18.92 -0.45 20.07
CA SER A 413 19.78 -1.52 20.54
C SER A 413 19.12 -2.44 21.59
N LYS A 414 17.79 -2.38 21.72
CA LYS A 414 17.01 -3.31 22.53
C LYS A 414 16.58 -4.53 21.73
N MET A 415 16.36 -5.63 22.44
CA MET A 415 15.75 -6.82 21.87
C MET A 415 14.25 -6.60 21.70
N VAL A 416 13.70 -7.13 20.62
CA VAL A 416 12.28 -7.03 20.28
C VAL A 416 11.77 -8.37 19.77
N ALA A 417 10.51 -8.68 20.08
CA ALA A 417 9.74 -9.75 19.49
C ALA A 417 8.62 -9.17 18.61
N LEU A 418 8.47 -9.67 17.38
CA LEU A 418 7.39 -9.24 16.48
C LEU A 418 6.21 -10.21 16.51
N TYR A 419 5.05 -9.69 16.89
CA TYR A 419 3.78 -10.39 16.87
C TYR A 419 2.94 -9.91 15.70
N VAL A 420 2.30 -10.83 15.00
CA VAL A 420 1.13 -10.55 14.16
C VAL A 420 -0.07 -11.10 14.91
N VAL A 421 -1.08 -10.26 15.14
CA VAL A 421 -2.31 -10.62 15.85
C VAL A 421 -3.53 -10.19 15.04
N GLN A 422 -4.67 -10.82 15.30
CA GLN A 422 -5.96 -10.31 14.80
C GLN A 422 -6.21 -8.92 15.41
N HIS A 423 -6.65 -7.97 14.57
CA HIS A 423 -6.97 -6.63 15.06
C HIS A 423 -8.00 -6.68 16.18
N LYS A 424 -7.77 -5.89 17.23
CA LYS A 424 -8.65 -5.78 18.41
C LYS A 424 -9.29 -4.40 18.46
N THR A 425 -10.59 -4.38 18.69
CA THR A 425 -11.35 -3.18 19.03
C THR A 425 -10.91 -2.59 20.38
N ALA A 426 -11.28 -1.33 20.64
CA ALA A 426 -11.01 -0.67 21.92
C ALA A 426 -11.50 -1.46 23.15
N ALA A 427 -12.68 -2.07 23.05
CA ALA A 427 -13.25 -2.91 24.10
C ALA A 427 -12.43 -4.19 24.32
N GLN A 428 -11.95 -4.82 23.24
CA GLN A 428 -11.11 -6.01 23.31
C GLN A 428 -9.74 -5.70 23.90
N TRP A 429 -9.09 -4.61 23.49
CA TRP A 429 -7.83 -4.16 24.11
C TRP A 429 -7.98 -3.86 25.60
N SER A 430 -9.09 -3.24 25.99
CA SER A 430 -9.36 -2.94 27.40
C SER A 430 -9.63 -4.19 28.25
N ALA A 431 -10.16 -5.24 27.64
CA ALA A 431 -10.45 -6.51 28.31
C ALA A 431 -9.21 -7.42 28.38
N ASP A 432 -8.37 -7.41 27.35
CA ASP A 432 -7.25 -8.32 27.20
C ASP A 432 -6.13 -7.72 26.33
N SER A 433 -5.01 -7.38 26.97
CA SER A 433 -3.80 -6.88 26.32
C SER A 433 -2.87 -8.00 25.81
N SER A 434 -3.23 -9.27 25.94
CA SER A 434 -2.38 -10.39 25.54
C SER A 434 -2.14 -10.46 24.02
N LEU A 435 -0.91 -10.82 23.64
CA LEU A 435 -0.46 -10.97 22.26
C LEU A 435 -0.54 -12.44 21.86
N ASN A 436 -1.66 -12.83 21.25
CA ASN A 436 -1.83 -14.18 20.70
C ASN A 436 -1.30 -14.21 19.26
N HIS A 437 -0.02 -14.54 19.10
CA HIS A 437 0.60 -14.64 17.78
C HIS A 437 -0.17 -15.62 16.88
N LEU A 438 -0.45 -15.21 15.65
CA LEU A 438 -1.17 -16.04 14.70
C LEU A 438 -0.42 -17.35 14.43
N ALA A 439 -1.10 -18.48 14.64
CA ALA A 439 -0.55 -19.81 14.34
C ALA A 439 -0.49 -20.12 12.83
N VAL A 440 -1.13 -19.28 12.00
CA VAL A 440 -1.34 -19.45 10.55
C VAL A 440 -0.21 -18.85 9.69
N LEU A 441 0.86 -18.34 10.29
CA LEU A 441 2.00 -17.69 9.61
C LEU A 441 2.93 -18.70 8.92
N GLY A 442 2.38 -19.45 7.97
CA GLY A 442 3.10 -20.55 7.31
C GLY A 442 3.14 -21.86 8.09
N GLY A 443 2.28 -22.00 9.10
CA GLY A 443 2.24 -23.17 10.00
C GLY A 443 3.22 -23.09 11.17
N ASN A 444 3.74 -21.90 11.47
CA ASN A 444 4.63 -21.64 12.58
C ASN A 444 4.01 -20.61 13.55
N SER A 445 4.11 -20.88 14.85
CA SER A 445 3.64 -19.99 15.93
C SER A 445 4.77 -19.26 16.66
N ALA A 446 6.03 -19.43 16.24
CA ALA A 446 7.16 -18.74 16.83
C ALA A 446 7.32 -17.33 16.25
N VAL A 447 7.28 -16.34 17.13
CA VAL A 447 7.57 -14.93 16.84
C VAL A 447 9.00 -14.74 16.39
N GLN A 448 9.26 -13.71 15.57
CA GLN A 448 10.62 -13.30 15.22
C GLN A 448 11.24 -12.47 16.34
N ILE A 449 12.53 -12.65 16.59
CA ILE A 449 13.25 -12.02 17.69
C ILE A 449 14.58 -11.49 17.20
N PHE A 450 14.88 -10.22 17.44
CA PHE A 450 16.14 -9.60 17.04
C PHE A 450 16.47 -8.38 17.88
N LYS A 451 17.67 -7.81 17.69
CA LYS A 451 18.11 -6.57 18.33
C LYS A 451 17.86 -5.41 17.37
N VAL A 452 17.03 -4.44 17.73
CA VAL A 452 16.72 -3.27 16.89
C VAL A 452 17.98 -2.46 16.61
N GLN A 453 18.18 -2.01 15.38
CA GLN A 453 19.34 -1.19 15.00
C GLN A 453 18.98 0.28 14.87
N PRO A 454 19.73 1.19 15.52
CA PRO A 454 19.41 2.61 15.52
C PRO A 454 19.53 3.29 14.16
N SER A 455 20.09 2.63 13.15
CA SER A 455 20.52 3.27 11.92
C SER A 455 20.07 2.60 10.64
N CYS A 456 19.32 1.49 10.63
CA CYS A 456 18.94 0.91 9.33
C CYS A 456 17.63 0.13 9.35
N ILE A 457 16.62 0.66 8.66
CA ILE A 457 15.35 -0.01 8.44
C ILE A 457 15.50 -1.38 7.76
N ASN A 458 16.46 -1.55 6.84
CA ASN A 458 16.71 -2.86 6.22
C ASN A 458 17.28 -3.89 7.21
N TYR A 459 18.01 -3.44 8.22
CA TYR A 459 18.37 -4.32 9.32
C TYR A 459 17.11 -4.69 10.10
N ASP A 460 16.21 -3.75 10.39
CA ASP A 460 15.03 -3.97 11.21
C ASP A 460 13.84 -4.59 10.47
N LYS A 461 14.01 -4.85 9.16
CA LYS A 461 13.02 -5.48 8.29
C LYS A 461 12.96 -7.01 8.45
N ARG A 462 11.76 -7.58 8.55
CA ARG A 462 11.51 -9.01 8.78
C ARG A 462 10.36 -9.52 7.94
N LEU A 463 10.48 -10.71 7.35
CA LEU A 463 9.34 -11.40 6.72
C LEU A 463 8.46 -11.97 7.82
N ILE A 464 7.28 -11.41 8.08
CA ILE A 464 6.42 -11.81 9.20
C ILE A 464 5.33 -12.81 8.80
N TRP A 465 4.89 -12.78 7.54
CA TRP A 465 3.87 -13.71 7.04
C TRP A 465 4.13 -14.05 5.56
N PRO A 466 4.78 -15.19 5.26
CA PRO A 466 4.94 -15.64 3.88
C PRO A 466 3.61 -16.15 3.32
N ASN A 467 3.26 -15.72 2.09
CA ASN A 467 2.06 -16.15 1.35
C ASN A 467 0.78 -16.07 2.21
N ALA A 468 0.44 -14.87 2.68
CA ALA A 468 -0.68 -14.63 3.58
C ALA A 468 -2.03 -15.02 2.95
N SER A 469 -2.69 -16.03 3.50
CA SER A 469 -3.91 -16.63 2.91
C SER A 469 -5.20 -16.22 3.59
N ASP A 470 -5.11 -15.73 4.83
CA ASP A 470 -6.28 -15.58 5.70
C ASP A 470 -6.78 -14.14 5.60
N VAL A 471 -8.00 -13.98 5.08
CA VAL A 471 -8.63 -12.67 4.90
C VAL A 471 -9.03 -12.10 6.27
N GLY A 472 -8.65 -10.85 6.53
CA GLY A 472 -8.94 -10.19 7.80
C GLY A 472 -8.15 -8.91 8.02
N GLU A 473 -8.36 -8.35 9.20
CA GLU A 473 -7.69 -7.15 9.71
C GLU A 473 -6.74 -7.53 10.84
N TYR A 474 -5.52 -7.00 10.81
CA TYR A 474 -4.42 -7.47 11.66
C TYR A 474 -3.58 -6.29 12.14
N ASP A 475 -2.89 -6.52 13.26
CA ASP A 475 -1.90 -5.59 13.81
C ASP A 475 -0.55 -6.31 13.96
N VAL A 476 0.53 -5.57 13.75
CA VAL A 476 1.90 -5.94 14.10
C VAL A 476 2.30 -5.22 15.37
N ILE A 477 2.77 -5.98 16.35
CA ILE A 477 3.28 -5.47 17.63
C ILE A 477 4.76 -5.79 17.73
N ALA A 478 5.56 -4.79 18.08
CA ALA A 478 6.92 -4.91 18.54
C ALA A 478 6.94 -4.86 20.08
N ASP A 479 7.04 -6.06 20.67
CA ASP A 479 7.12 -6.31 22.10
C ASP A 479 8.59 -6.26 22.55
N PHE A 480 8.91 -5.29 23.43
CA PHE A 480 10.25 -5.12 23.99
C PHE A 480 10.42 -5.80 25.35
N GLY A 481 9.35 -6.38 25.91
CA GLY A 481 9.32 -7.20 27.11
C GLY A 481 10.13 -6.63 28.27
N ASN A 482 11.16 -7.37 28.70
CA ASN A 482 12.04 -6.92 29.79
C ASN A 482 13.05 -5.80 29.42
N ASN A 483 12.89 -5.12 28.28
CA ASN A 483 13.65 -3.94 27.83
C ASN A 483 15.19 -4.10 27.90
N THR A 484 15.69 -5.28 27.53
CA THR A 484 17.12 -5.62 27.59
C THR A 484 17.84 -5.44 26.26
N THR A 485 19.13 -5.10 26.30
CA THR A 485 20.02 -5.11 25.13
C THR A 485 20.61 -6.50 24.87
N ASN A 486 20.48 -7.44 25.83
CA ASN A 486 21.15 -8.73 25.81
C ASN A 486 20.21 -9.85 25.34
N ALA A 487 20.46 -10.36 24.13
CA ALA A 487 19.71 -11.45 23.51
C ALA A 487 19.56 -12.69 24.38
N ALA A 488 20.56 -13.05 25.20
CA ALA A 488 20.51 -14.26 26.02
C ALA A 488 19.57 -14.15 27.24
N SER A 489 19.20 -12.94 27.62
CA SER A 489 18.29 -12.66 28.74
C SER A 489 16.95 -12.07 28.31
N PHE A 490 16.75 -11.89 26.99
CA PHE A 490 15.51 -11.33 26.49
C PHE A 490 14.36 -12.30 26.70
N ALA A 491 13.27 -11.76 27.24
CA ALA A 491 12.02 -12.47 27.41
C ALA A 491 10.90 -11.50 27.01
N PRO A 492 10.14 -11.81 25.94
CA PRO A 492 8.88 -11.11 25.68
C PRO A 492 7.89 -11.45 26.79
N ASP A 493 7.08 -10.49 27.22
CA ASP A 493 6.00 -10.72 28.18
C ASP A 493 4.68 -11.11 27.49
N ASN A 494 4.60 -10.95 26.16
CA ASN A 494 3.43 -11.27 25.34
C ASN A 494 2.21 -10.41 25.72
N THR A 495 2.42 -9.18 26.17
CA THR A 495 1.38 -8.19 26.40
C THR A 495 1.69 -6.93 25.62
N LEU A 496 0.67 -6.10 25.33
CA LEU A 496 0.89 -4.77 24.80
C LEU A 496 1.05 -3.78 25.95
N ASP A 497 2.30 -3.37 26.23
CA ASP A 497 2.67 -2.51 27.34
C ASP A 497 3.06 -1.11 26.85
N SER A 498 2.11 -0.19 26.85
CA SER A 498 2.37 1.21 26.49
C SER A 498 3.04 1.99 27.65
N PRO A 499 4.11 2.79 27.41
CA PRO A 499 4.67 3.17 26.11
C PRO A 499 5.92 2.37 25.72
N LEU A 500 6.16 1.20 26.29
CA LEU A 500 7.35 0.40 25.97
C LEU A 500 7.22 -0.22 24.57
N ASP A 501 6.06 -0.82 24.29
CA ASP A 501 5.79 -1.51 23.03
C ASP A 501 5.30 -0.59 21.93
N ILE A 502 5.48 -1.04 20.70
CA ILE A 502 5.06 -0.33 19.49
C ILE A 502 4.06 -1.18 18.74
N ILE A 503 3.03 -0.55 18.20
CA ILE A 503 1.99 -1.22 17.44
C ILE A 503 1.68 -0.42 16.17
N ASP A 504 1.43 -1.09 15.05
CA ASP A 504 1.05 -0.41 13.80
C ASP A 504 -0.45 -0.18 13.63
N GLY A 505 -1.27 -0.92 14.39
CA GLY A 505 -2.71 -0.73 14.47
C GLY A 505 -3.21 -0.67 15.91
N TYR A 506 -3.77 0.47 16.30
CA TYR A 506 -4.39 0.62 17.63
C TYR A 506 -5.75 1.29 17.52
N PHE A 507 -5.78 2.42 16.82
CA PHE A 507 -6.98 3.19 16.53
C PHE A 507 -7.75 2.66 15.31
N VAL A 508 -6.99 2.13 14.35
CA VAL A 508 -7.42 1.49 13.12
C VAL A 508 -6.58 0.23 12.91
N PRO A 509 -7.03 -0.74 12.10
CA PRO A 509 -6.21 -1.90 11.74
C PRO A 509 -4.85 -1.49 11.18
N GLY A 510 -3.80 -2.18 11.61
CA GLY A 510 -2.43 -1.97 11.12
C GLY A 510 -2.30 -2.36 9.64
N PHE A 511 -2.84 -3.53 9.28
CA PHE A 511 -2.95 -3.94 7.88
C PHE A 511 -4.13 -4.88 7.63
N ARG A 512 -4.43 -5.10 6.34
CA ARG A 512 -5.50 -5.98 5.89
C ARG A 512 -4.99 -6.99 4.87
N VAL A 513 -5.49 -8.22 4.94
CA VAL A 513 -5.39 -9.20 3.87
C VAL A 513 -6.77 -9.33 3.25
N VAL A 514 -6.93 -8.95 2.00
CA VAL A 514 -8.23 -8.92 1.31
C VAL A 514 -8.08 -9.43 -0.11
N PRO A 515 -9.13 -9.95 -0.76
CA PRO A 515 -9.07 -10.15 -2.21
C PRO A 515 -8.90 -8.78 -2.89
N ASP A 516 -8.27 -8.73 -4.06
CA ASP A 516 -8.04 -7.46 -4.75
C ASP A 516 -9.04 -7.30 -5.91
N PRO A 517 -9.95 -6.31 -5.91
CA PRO A 517 -10.95 -6.16 -6.98
C PRO A 517 -10.35 -5.89 -8.37
N THR A 518 -9.05 -5.57 -8.47
CA THR A 518 -8.34 -5.39 -9.74
C THR A 518 -7.97 -6.71 -10.43
N THR A 519 -7.85 -7.80 -9.66
CA THR A 519 -7.36 -9.11 -10.13
C THR A 519 -8.31 -10.25 -9.78
N ASP A 520 -9.17 -10.08 -8.78
CA ASP A 520 -10.16 -11.05 -8.36
C ASP A 520 -11.15 -11.35 -9.49
N THR A 521 -11.45 -12.63 -9.66
CA THR A 521 -12.39 -13.12 -10.70
C THR A 521 -13.24 -14.24 -10.13
N GLN A 522 -14.54 -14.18 -10.40
CA GLN A 522 -15.50 -15.22 -10.04
C GLN A 522 -15.58 -16.31 -11.13
N PHE A 523 -15.26 -15.94 -12.38
CA PHE A 523 -15.32 -16.82 -13.54
C PHE A 523 -13.96 -16.90 -14.24
N PRO A 524 -13.51 -18.10 -14.63
CA PRO A 524 -12.21 -18.28 -15.29
C PRO A 524 -12.17 -17.71 -16.71
N HIS A 525 -13.35 -17.55 -17.35
CA HIS A 525 -13.47 -17.12 -18.75
C HIS A 525 -14.56 -16.06 -18.90
N ALA A 526 -14.37 -15.21 -19.91
CA ALA A 526 -15.40 -14.30 -20.42
C ALA A 526 -15.66 -14.63 -21.89
N GLY A 527 -16.93 -14.67 -22.27
CA GLY A 527 -17.35 -14.64 -23.67
C GLY A 527 -17.50 -13.21 -24.14
N SER A 528 -17.47 -13.00 -25.47
CA SER A 528 -17.61 -11.67 -26.05
C SER A 528 -18.22 -11.69 -27.45
N PHE A 529 -19.01 -10.67 -27.79
CA PHE A 529 -19.49 -10.44 -29.15
C PHE A 529 -19.73 -8.94 -29.41
N GLU A 530 -19.91 -8.56 -30.67
CA GLU A 530 -20.33 -7.22 -31.08
C GLU A 530 -21.67 -7.35 -31.83
N TYR A 531 -22.59 -6.40 -31.62
CA TYR A 531 -23.84 -6.33 -32.39
C TYR A 531 -23.99 -5.00 -33.11
N SER A 532 -24.79 -5.01 -34.17
CA SER A 532 -25.28 -3.84 -34.91
C SER A 532 -26.74 -4.10 -35.28
N GLU A 533 -27.67 -3.35 -34.67
CA GLU A 533 -29.12 -3.57 -34.74
C GLU A 533 -29.84 -2.38 -35.38
N GLY A 534 -29.34 -1.96 -36.55
CA GLY A 534 -29.88 -0.82 -37.30
C GLY A 534 -29.64 0.53 -36.63
N THR A 535 -30.40 1.54 -37.03
CA THR A 535 -30.28 2.92 -36.52
C THR A 535 -31.54 3.39 -35.82
N VAL A 536 -31.39 4.32 -34.89
CA VAL A 536 -32.48 4.98 -34.17
C VAL A 536 -32.22 6.49 -34.13
N THR A 537 -33.28 7.29 -34.17
CA THR A 537 -33.18 8.75 -33.99
C THR A 537 -33.54 9.10 -32.57
N VAL A 538 -32.62 9.73 -31.85
CA VAL A 538 -32.81 10.17 -30.46
C VAL A 538 -32.76 11.69 -30.37
N THR A 539 -33.57 12.26 -29.47
CA THR A 539 -33.47 13.67 -29.09
C THR A 539 -32.20 13.89 -28.27
N ASP A 540 -31.49 14.97 -28.58
CA ASP A 540 -30.29 15.45 -27.90
C ASP A 540 -30.49 16.89 -27.42
N ASP A 541 -29.56 17.43 -26.62
CA ASP A 541 -29.71 18.74 -25.96
C ASP A 541 -29.96 19.90 -26.94
N TYR A 542 -29.39 19.83 -28.15
CA TYR A 542 -29.49 20.87 -29.18
C TYR A 542 -30.08 20.36 -30.51
N GLY A 543 -30.84 19.25 -30.49
CA GLY A 543 -31.46 18.71 -31.70
C GLY A 543 -31.76 17.22 -31.62
N SER A 544 -31.45 16.49 -32.69
CA SER A 544 -31.60 15.03 -32.74
C SER A 544 -30.43 14.40 -33.50
N TYR A 545 -30.08 13.16 -33.13
CA TYR A 545 -29.06 12.36 -33.80
C TYR A 545 -29.65 11.03 -34.27
N THR A 546 -29.33 10.63 -35.51
CA THR A 546 -29.54 9.26 -35.97
C THR A 546 -28.27 8.45 -35.70
N VAL A 547 -28.37 7.42 -34.88
CA VAL A 547 -27.22 6.67 -34.34
C VAL A 547 -27.45 5.18 -34.56
N GLU A 548 -26.38 4.46 -34.87
CA GLU A 548 -26.40 3.00 -34.97
C GLU A 548 -26.51 2.36 -33.56
N LYS A 549 -27.46 1.44 -33.37
CA LYS A 549 -27.56 0.64 -32.15
C LYS A 549 -26.49 -0.45 -32.19
N LYS A 550 -25.31 -0.10 -31.70
CA LYS A 550 -24.11 -0.91 -31.79
C LYS A 550 -23.39 -0.95 -30.45
N ALA A 551 -22.86 -2.11 -30.06
CA ALA A 551 -22.05 -2.24 -28.85
C ALA A 551 -21.13 -3.46 -28.91
N VAL A 552 -20.03 -3.39 -28.16
CA VAL A 552 -19.25 -4.56 -27.75
C VAL A 552 -19.77 -5.06 -26.40
N VAL A 553 -19.90 -6.38 -26.26
CA VAL A 553 -20.50 -7.03 -25.10
C VAL A 553 -19.58 -8.14 -24.60
N TYR A 554 -19.37 -8.21 -23.29
CA TYR A 554 -18.72 -9.30 -22.58
C TYR A 554 -19.66 -9.92 -21.55
N PHE A 555 -19.54 -11.22 -21.32
CA PHE A 555 -20.39 -11.96 -20.39
C PHE A 555 -19.64 -13.13 -19.74
N PRO A 556 -20.03 -13.59 -18.54
CA PRO A 556 -19.38 -14.73 -17.88
C PRO A 556 -19.54 -16.00 -18.71
N ALA A 557 -18.50 -16.83 -18.84
CA ALA A 557 -18.54 -18.05 -19.66
C ALA A 557 -17.92 -19.27 -18.95
N ASP A 558 -18.45 -20.45 -19.24
CA ASP A 558 -17.96 -21.74 -18.71
C ASP A 558 -16.77 -22.30 -19.51
N ALA A 559 -16.55 -21.79 -20.73
CA ALA A 559 -15.50 -22.22 -21.64
C ALA A 559 -14.84 -21.03 -22.34
N PRO A 560 -13.55 -21.12 -22.70
CA PRO A 560 -12.86 -20.06 -23.44
C PRO A 560 -13.45 -19.94 -24.86
N GLY A 561 -13.43 -18.71 -25.42
CA GLY A 561 -13.83 -18.46 -26.81
C GLY A 561 -15.34 -18.41 -27.07
N ALA A 562 -16.17 -18.25 -26.03
CA ALA A 562 -17.61 -18.06 -26.18
C ALA A 562 -17.92 -16.74 -26.93
N THR A 563 -18.79 -16.81 -27.94
CA THR A 563 -19.13 -15.69 -28.85
C THR A 563 -20.63 -15.49 -29.05
N GLN A 564 -21.47 -16.33 -28.42
CA GLN A 564 -22.93 -16.22 -28.51
C GLN A 564 -23.55 -16.05 -27.13
N PRO A 565 -24.60 -15.21 -26.97
CA PRO A 565 -25.29 -15.03 -25.69
C PRO A 565 -25.77 -16.32 -25.04
N SER A 566 -26.14 -17.34 -25.83
CA SER A 566 -26.54 -18.67 -25.35
C SER A 566 -25.43 -19.45 -24.65
N GLN A 567 -24.17 -19.04 -24.80
CA GLN A 567 -22.99 -19.63 -24.16
C GLN A 567 -22.63 -18.96 -22.83
N ILE A 568 -23.50 -18.07 -22.32
CA ILE A 568 -23.33 -17.50 -20.98
C ILE A 568 -23.30 -18.59 -19.91
N SER A 569 -22.45 -18.41 -18.91
CA SER A 569 -22.22 -19.39 -17.85
C SER A 569 -23.53 -19.82 -17.19
N SER A 570 -23.65 -21.13 -17.01
CA SER A 570 -24.77 -21.78 -16.33
C SER A 570 -24.67 -21.72 -14.80
N ALA A 571 -23.55 -21.25 -14.24
CA ALA A 571 -23.31 -21.23 -12.80
C ALA A 571 -24.28 -20.34 -12.02
N GLN A 572 -24.90 -19.34 -12.67
CA GLN A 572 -25.95 -18.52 -12.09
C GLN A 572 -27.21 -18.51 -12.95
N ALA A 573 -28.36 -18.32 -12.30
CA ALA A 573 -29.64 -18.23 -12.98
C ALA A 573 -29.70 -17.03 -13.93
N SER A 574 -29.18 -15.88 -13.51
CA SER A 574 -29.19 -14.61 -14.22
C SER A 574 -28.10 -13.68 -13.66
N TYR A 575 -27.71 -12.66 -14.44
CA TYR A 575 -26.62 -11.74 -14.11
C TYR A 575 -27.09 -10.28 -14.17
N PRO A 576 -26.54 -9.37 -13.33
CA PRO A 576 -26.72 -7.93 -13.48
C PRO A 576 -26.08 -7.39 -14.76
N LEU A 577 -26.61 -6.25 -15.22
CA LEU A 577 -26.11 -5.55 -16.40
C LEU A 577 -25.25 -4.35 -15.98
N VAL A 578 -24.09 -4.19 -16.62
CA VAL A 578 -23.29 -2.96 -16.59
C VAL A 578 -23.19 -2.39 -18.00
N ILE A 579 -23.50 -1.11 -18.18
CA ILE A 579 -23.41 -0.44 -19.48
C ILE A 579 -22.50 0.80 -19.40
N VAL A 580 -21.58 0.89 -20.36
CA VAL A 580 -20.56 1.94 -20.49
C VAL A 580 -20.95 2.90 -21.61
N VAL A 581 -21.02 4.19 -21.28
CA VAL A 581 -21.34 5.31 -22.19
C VAL A 581 -20.08 6.14 -22.40
N HIS A 582 -19.45 6.03 -23.57
CA HIS A 582 -18.20 6.75 -23.82
C HIS A 582 -18.42 8.26 -24.05
N GLY A 583 -17.32 9.01 -23.97
CA GLY A 583 -17.28 10.46 -24.17
C GLY A 583 -17.25 10.91 -25.62
N ASN A 584 -17.01 12.20 -25.82
CA ASN A 584 -16.80 12.75 -27.16
C ASN A 584 -15.39 12.43 -27.66
N SER A 585 -15.28 12.05 -28.92
CA SER A 585 -13.99 11.89 -29.59
C SER A 585 -14.19 11.97 -31.11
N SER A 586 -13.09 12.02 -31.86
CA SER A 586 -13.09 11.84 -33.31
C SER A 586 -13.15 10.35 -33.74
N ALA A 587 -12.97 9.41 -32.81
CA ALA A 587 -12.90 7.99 -33.09
C ALA A 587 -14.26 7.31 -32.99
N ILE A 588 -14.79 6.83 -34.12
CA ILE A 588 -16.04 6.04 -34.17
C ILE A 588 -15.95 4.69 -33.44
N THR A 589 -14.75 4.22 -33.12
CA THR A 589 -14.51 2.96 -32.39
C THR A 589 -14.30 3.16 -30.88
N SER A 590 -14.61 4.34 -30.34
CA SER A 590 -14.38 4.68 -28.93
C SER A 590 -14.98 3.67 -27.94
N TYR A 591 -16.12 3.06 -28.29
CA TYR A 591 -16.78 2.05 -27.47
C TYR A 591 -15.92 0.78 -27.26
N GLN A 592 -14.97 0.47 -28.14
CA GLN A 592 -14.05 -0.66 -28.00
C GLN A 592 -12.90 -0.40 -27.01
N GLY A 593 -12.69 0.87 -26.61
CA GLY A 593 -11.59 1.27 -25.73
C GLY A 593 -11.69 0.80 -24.28
N TYR A 594 -12.81 0.18 -23.91
CA TYR A 594 -13.07 -0.36 -22.58
C TYR A 594 -13.07 -1.89 -22.54
N ASN A 595 -12.65 -2.58 -23.60
CA ASN A 595 -12.67 -4.05 -23.63
C ASN A 595 -11.96 -4.68 -22.42
N TYR A 596 -10.85 -4.09 -21.95
CA TYR A 596 -10.13 -4.55 -20.75
C TYR A 596 -10.98 -4.51 -19.47
N LEU A 597 -11.88 -3.52 -19.37
CA LEU A 597 -12.77 -3.33 -18.23
C LEU A 597 -14.00 -4.23 -18.37
N LEU A 598 -14.59 -4.32 -19.56
CA LEU A 598 -15.73 -5.19 -19.84
C LEU A 598 -15.38 -6.67 -19.60
N GLU A 599 -14.23 -7.11 -20.09
CA GLU A 599 -13.76 -8.48 -19.84
C GLU A 599 -13.58 -8.75 -18.34
N HIS A 600 -13.00 -7.78 -17.60
CA HIS A 600 -12.80 -7.88 -16.16
C HIS A 600 -14.12 -7.95 -15.39
N LEU A 601 -15.09 -7.10 -15.74
CA LEU A 601 -16.44 -7.13 -15.17
C LEU A 601 -17.17 -8.44 -15.51
N ALA A 602 -17.03 -8.95 -16.73
CA ALA A 602 -17.60 -10.25 -17.11
C ALA A 602 -17.02 -11.39 -16.27
N LYS A 603 -15.71 -11.41 -16.03
CA LYS A 603 -15.09 -12.37 -15.09
C LYS A 603 -15.53 -12.18 -13.64
N ASN A 604 -16.14 -11.05 -13.31
CA ASN A 604 -16.69 -10.72 -11.99
C ASN A 604 -18.22 -10.88 -11.91
N GLY A 605 -18.84 -11.56 -12.89
CA GLY A 605 -20.27 -11.91 -12.81
C GLY A 605 -21.23 -10.87 -13.38
N PHE A 606 -20.77 -9.99 -14.28
CA PHE A 606 -21.61 -9.00 -14.94
C PHE A 606 -21.79 -9.33 -16.44
N ILE A 607 -22.99 -9.16 -16.97
CA ILE A 607 -23.11 -8.88 -18.41
C ILE A 607 -22.69 -7.42 -18.58
N SER A 608 -21.66 -7.16 -19.37
CA SER A 608 -21.13 -5.80 -19.52
C SER A 608 -21.08 -5.39 -20.99
N ALA A 609 -21.45 -4.15 -21.29
CA ALA A 609 -21.47 -3.65 -22.66
C ALA A 609 -20.94 -2.21 -22.73
N SER A 610 -20.30 -1.86 -23.85
CA SER A 610 -19.92 -0.48 -24.16
C SER A 610 -20.52 -0.08 -25.51
N ILE A 611 -21.32 0.99 -25.50
CA ILE A 611 -22.19 1.37 -26.63
C ILE A 611 -21.52 2.37 -27.55
N HIS A 612 -21.77 2.22 -28.85
CA HIS A 612 -21.38 3.16 -29.89
C HIS A 612 -22.17 4.47 -29.79
N LEU A 613 -21.48 5.59 -29.95
CA LEU A 613 -22.05 6.93 -30.00
C LEU A 613 -21.37 7.74 -31.10
N ASN A 614 -22.13 8.60 -31.77
CA ASN A 614 -21.57 9.45 -32.83
C ASN A 614 -20.73 10.61 -32.23
N PRO A 615 -19.66 11.03 -32.92
CA PRO A 615 -18.94 12.26 -32.59
C PRO A 615 -19.91 13.46 -32.50
N GLY A 616 -19.68 14.32 -31.50
CA GLY A 616 -20.45 15.55 -31.30
C GLY A 616 -21.72 15.42 -30.45
N MET A 617 -22.24 14.21 -30.22
CA MET A 617 -23.42 14.01 -29.35
C MET A 617 -23.20 14.57 -27.93
N HIS A 618 -24.25 15.15 -27.36
CA HIS A 618 -24.27 15.73 -26.01
C HIS A 618 -24.84 14.75 -24.97
N GLY A 619 -25.18 15.23 -23.78
CA GLY A 619 -25.54 14.39 -22.64
C GLY A 619 -26.86 13.66 -22.83
N THR A 620 -27.92 14.36 -23.22
CA THR A 620 -29.27 13.80 -23.33
C THR A 620 -29.36 12.72 -24.40
N GLY A 621 -28.78 12.95 -25.59
CA GLY A 621 -28.79 11.96 -26.68
C GLY A 621 -28.01 10.69 -26.32
N ARG A 622 -26.91 10.82 -25.56
CA ARG A 622 -26.16 9.67 -25.04
C ARG A 622 -26.97 8.88 -24.01
N ALA A 623 -27.67 9.56 -23.11
CA ALA A 623 -28.57 8.93 -22.13
C ALA A 623 -29.71 8.15 -22.83
N ARG A 624 -30.28 8.70 -23.91
CA ARG A 624 -31.28 8.01 -24.73
C ARG A 624 -30.74 6.75 -25.40
N MET A 625 -29.55 6.83 -25.98
CA MET A 625 -28.89 5.67 -26.59
C MET A 625 -28.61 4.55 -25.57
N LEU A 626 -28.35 4.90 -24.31
CA LEU A 626 -28.23 3.90 -23.25
C LEU A 626 -29.52 3.06 -23.11
N PHE A 627 -30.70 3.68 -23.06
CA PHE A 627 -31.97 2.95 -22.93
C PHE A 627 -32.28 2.05 -24.14
N GLU A 628 -32.02 2.56 -25.35
CA GLU A 628 -32.16 1.78 -26.60
C GLU A 628 -31.31 0.50 -26.57
N ASN A 629 -30.08 0.59 -26.07
CA ASN A 629 -29.18 -0.56 -25.98
C ASN A 629 -29.52 -1.51 -24.83
N ILE A 630 -30.11 -1.02 -23.72
CA ILE A 630 -30.67 -1.90 -22.67
C ILE A 630 -31.74 -2.81 -23.28
N GLY A 631 -32.66 -2.27 -24.10
CA GLY A 631 -33.67 -3.06 -24.79
C GLY A 631 -33.10 -4.14 -25.71
N VAL A 632 -32.04 -3.81 -26.48
CA VAL A 632 -31.33 -4.79 -27.31
C VAL A 632 -30.72 -5.91 -26.46
N LEU A 633 -30.03 -5.58 -25.37
CA LEU A 633 -29.39 -6.56 -24.50
C LEU A 633 -30.42 -7.47 -23.81
N GLN A 634 -31.55 -6.92 -23.35
CA GLN A 634 -32.66 -7.68 -22.81
C GLN A 634 -33.19 -8.72 -23.82
N SER A 635 -33.34 -8.33 -25.09
CA SER A 635 -33.77 -9.27 -26.14
C SER A 635 -32.78 -10.40 -26.41
N LYS A 636 -31.46 -10.13 -26.29
CA LYS A 636 -30.40 -11.10 -26.59
C LYS A 636 -30.18 -12.12 -25.48
N PHE A 637 -30.24 -11.68 -24.22
CA PHE A 637 -29.99 -12.54 -23.06
C PHE A 637 -31.28 -13.08 -22.42
N GLY A 638 -32.44 -12.48 -22.70
CA GLY A 638 -33.71 -12.91 -22.13
C GLY A 638 -33.67 -12.98 -20.60
N SER A 639 -34.10 -14.10 -20.02
CA SER A 639 -34.11 -14.31 -18.56
C SER A 639 -32.72 -14.38 -17.92
N LYS A 640 -31.64 -14.48 -18.71
CA LYS A 640 -30.27 -14.46 -18.18
C LYS A 640 -29.79 -13.08 -17.75
N LEU A 641 -30.47 -12.01 -18.18
CA LEU A 641 -30.17 -10.63 -17.79
C LEU A 641 -31.21 -10.12 -16.80
N THR A 642 -30.76 -9.63 -15.65
CA THR A 642 -31.64 -9.04 -14.64
C THR A 642 -31.84 -7.54 -14.85
N ASN A 643 -33.01 -7.03 -14.47
CA ASN A 643 -33.22 -5.59 -14.32
C ASN A 643 -32.61 -5.12 -12.99
N ASN A 644 -31.28 -5.21 -12.89
CA ASN A 644 -30.45 -4.69 -11.82
C ASN A 644 -29.20 -4.12 -12.51
N ILE A 645 -29.17 -2.79 -12.68
CA ILE A 645 -28.36 -2.14 -13.70
C ILE A 645 -27.36 -1.18 -13.04
N GLY A 646 -26.09 -1.34 -13.39
CA GLY A 646 -25.05 -0.35 -13.19
C GLY A 646 -24.75 0.41 -14.48
N ILE A 647 -24.51 1.71 -14.38
CA ILE A 647 -24.17 2.54 -15.53
C ILE A 647 -22.86 3.29 -15.27
N MET A 648 -21.98 3.31 -16.25
CA MET A 648 -20.71 4.05 -16.22
C MET A 648 -20.64 4.97 -17.41
N GLY A 649 -20.18 6.21 -17.21
CA GLY A 649 -20.01 7.18 -18.27
C GLY A 649 -18.66 7.88 -18.21
N HIS A 650 -18.04 8.17 -19.36
CA HIS A 650 -16.79 8.95 -19.44
C HIS A 650 -17.01 10.32 -20.12
N SER A 651 -16.49 11.42 -19.58
CA SER A 651 -16.55 12.76 -20.20
C SER A 651 -18.00 13.20 -20.37
N ARG A 652 -18.45 13.56 -21.59
CA ARG A 652 -19.87 13.78 -21.88
C ARG A 652 -20.76 12.59 -21.53
N GLY A 653 -20.25 11.36 -21.67
CA GLY A 653 -20.95 10.16 -21.22
C GLY A 653 -21.09 10.09 -19.70
N GLY A 654 -20.14 10.67 -18.97
CA GLY A 654 -20.15 10.76 -17.51
C GLY A 654 -21.23 11.69 -16.97
N GLU A 655 -21.56 12.76 -17.69
CA GLU A 655 -22.75 13.58 -17.41
C GLU A 655 -24.03 12.86 -17.86
N ALA A 656 -23.98 12.19 -19.02
CA ALA A 656 -25.13 11.46 -19.58
C ALA A 656 -25.69 10.38 -18.65
N VAL A 657 -24.85 9.68 -17.87
CA VAL A 657 -25.34 8.68 -16.90
C VAL A 657 -26.07 9.30 -15.72
N VAL A 658 -25.75 10.55 -15.34
CA VAL A 658 -26.51 11.29 -14.33
C VAL A 658 -27.85 11.76 -14.92
N ILE A 659 -27.83 12.28 -16.16
CA ILE A 659 -29.05 12.63 -16.92
C ILE A 659 -29.98 11.41 -17.05
N ALA A 660 -29.42 10.22 -17.30
CA ALA A 660 -30.18 8.99 -17.44
C ALA A 660 -30.97 8.65 -16.16
N ALA A 661 -30.43 8.89 -14.97
CA ALA A 661 -31.16 8.64 -13.72
C ALA A 661 -32.45 9.48 -13.64
N ARG A 662 -32.35 10.78 -13.96
CA ARG A 662 -33.50 11.69 -14.04
C ARG A 662 -34.50 11.23 -15.09
N LEU A 663 -34.06 10.96 -16.32
CA LEU A 663 -34.95 10.56 -17.42
C LEU A 663 -35.67 9.25 -17.12
N ASN A 664 -34.97 8.26 -16.55
CA ASN A 664 -35.54 6.99 -16.15
C ASN A 664 -36.70 7.17 -15.17
N HIS A 665 -36.55 8.08 -14.20
CA HIS A 665 -37.60 8.41 -13.25
C HIS A 665 -38.74 9.23 -13.88
N GLN A 666 -38.42 10.36 -14.51
CA GLN A 666 -39.41 11.31 -15.05
C GLN A 666 -40.31 10.70 -16.12
N GLU A 667 -39.80 9.74 -16.89
CA GLU A 667 -40.53 9.09 -17.97
C GLU A 667 -41.01 7.69 -17.62
N SER A 668 -40.80 7.25 -16.38
CA SER A 668 -41.24 5.93 -15.91
C SER A 668 -40.72 4.78 -16.80
N LEU A 669 -39.45 4.84 -17.21
CA LEU A 669 -38.86 3.86 -18.13
C LEU A 669 -38.67 2.47 -17.49
N GLY A 670 -38.73 2.38 -16.16
CA GLY A 670 -38.79 1.11 -15.43
C GLY A 670 -37.45 0.37 -15.30
N HIS A 671 -36.32 1.05 -15.55
CA HIS A 671 -34.99 0.47 -15.35
C HIS A 671 -34.56 0.62 -13.90
N ASN A 672 -34.10 -0.46 -13.26
CA ASN A 672 -33.59 -0.39 -11.88
C ASN A 672 -32.10 -0.04 -11.90
N ILE A 673 -31.79 1.25 -11.98
CA ILE A 673 -30.42 1.77 -11.94
C ILE A 673 -30.01 1.89 -10.47
N ASN A 674 -29.10 1.02 -10.02
CA ASN A 674 -28.70 0.90 -8.61
C ASN A 674 -27.26 1.38 -8.34
N ALA A 675 -26.50 1.73 -9.38
CA ALA A 675 -25.12 2.20 -9.27
C ALA A 675 -24.74 3.08 -10.46
N ILE A 676 -24.22 4.28 -10.20
CA ILE A 676 -23.78 5.23 -11.24
C ILE A 676 -22.31 5.57 -11.04
N ILE A 677 -21.53 5.49 -12.12
CA ILE A 677 -20.12 5.89 -12.14
C ILE A 677 -19.90 6.96 -13.20
N SER A 678 -19.36 8.11 -12.81
CA SER A 678 -18.88 9.15 -13.72
C SER A 678 -17.35 9.19 -13.72
N LEU A 679 -16.75 8.87 -14.86
CA LEU A 679 -15.31 9.01 -15.11
C LEU A 679 -15.05 10.33 -15.83
N ALA A 680 -14.22 11.20 -15.24
CA ALA A 680 -13.84 12.49 -15.77
C ALA A 680 -15.01 13.26 -16.44
N PRO A 681 -16.18 13.37 -15.78
CA PRO A 681 -17.40 13.84 -16.45
C PRO A 681 -17.34 15.32 -16.76
N THR A 682 -18.07 15.72 -17.81
CA THR A 682 -18.46 17.12 -18.01
C THR A 682 -19.54 17.54 -17.02
N ASP A 683 -19.77 18.84 -16.93
CA ASP A 683 -20.94 19.45 -16.31
C ASP A 683 -21.33 20.67 -17.16
N GLN A 684 -22.12 20.47 -18.22
CA GLN A 684 -22.27 21.46 -19.31
C GLN A 684 -23.68 21.59 -19.88
N TYR A 685 -24.55 20.60 -19.72
CA TYR A 685 -25.79 20.53 -20.49
C TYR A 685 -27.00 20.88 -19.65
N THR A 686 -27.16 20.21 -18.51
CA THR A 686 -28.40 20.29 -17.72
C THR A 686 -28.17 20.67 -16.26
N ASN A 687 -26.92 20.89 -15.83
CA ASN A 687 -26.53 21.17 -14.44
C ASN A 687 -27.22 20.20 -13.46
N GLU A 688 -27.10 18.90 -13.72
CA GLU A 688 -27.91 17.88 -13.04
C GLU A 688 -27.69 17.86 -11.53
N VAL A 689 -28.77 17.48 -10.83
CA VAL A 689 -28.80 17.16 -9.40
C VAL A 689 -29.21 15.69 -9.27
N LEU A 690 -28.29 14.83 -8.84
CA LEU A 690 -28.56 13.42 -8.54
C LEU A 690 -29.08 13.31 -7.10
N GLY A 691 -30.38 13.51 -6.90
CA GLY A 691 -30.97 13.57 -5.57
C GLY A 691 -32.47 13.30 -5.55
N GLY A 692 -33.06 13.36 -4.36
CA GLY A 692 -34.50 13.15 -4.16
C GLY A 692 -34.97 11.78 -4.71
N ALA A 693 -35.95 11.80 -5.62
CA ALA A 693 -36.63 10.58 -6.09
C ALA A 693 -35.79 9.70 -7.04
N TRP A 694 -34.63 10.18 -7.50
CA TRP A 694 -33.67 9.41 -8.31
C TRP A 694 -32.26 9.42 -7.70
N ALA A 695 -32.14 9.74 -6.40
CA ALA A 695 -30.90 9.56 -5.65
C ALA A 695 -30.42 8.11 -5.80
N THR A 696 -29.18 7.93 -6.22
CA THR A 696 -28.59 6.63 -6.53
C THR A 696 -27.14 6.64 -6.04
N PRO A 697 -26.60 5.52 -5.51
CA PRO A 697 -25.19 5.45 -5.16
C PRO A 697 -24.30 5.95 -6.30
N TYR A 698 -23.37 6.85 -5.98
CA TYR A 698 -22.61 7.60 -6.99
C TYR A 698 -21.10 7.57 -6.76
N LEU A 699 -20.34 7.21 -7.80
CA LEU A 699 -18.89 7.27 -7.81
C LEU A 699 -18.39 8.23 -8.89
N VAL A 700 -17.54 9.18 -8.52
CA VAL A 700 -16.80 10.00 -9.46
C VAL A 700 -15.31 9.63 -9.45
N ILE A 701 -14.70 9.42 -10.61
CA ILE A 701 -13.25 9.29 -10.73
C ILE A 701 -12.75 10.45 -11.59
N TYR A 702 -11.83 11.26 -11.07
CA TYR A 702 -11.37 12.46 -11.76
C TYR A 702 -9.87 12.67 -11.59
N GLY A 703 -9.18 13.10 -12.66
CA GLY A 703 -7.73 13.24 -12.69
C GLY A 703 -7.26 14.68 -12.52
N SER A 704 -6.24 14.89 -11.68
CA SER A 704 -5.61 16.22 -11.53
C SER A 704 -4.92 16.73 -12.80
N MET A 705 -4.56 15.83 -13.74
CA MET A 705 -3.93 16.12 -15.02
C MET A 705 -4.91 15.94 -16.19
N ASP A 706 -6.23 16.02 -15.92
CA ASP A 706 -7.22 16.10 -16.99
C ASP A 706 -6.96 17.35 -17.84
N GLY A 707 -6.70 17.14 -19.12
CA GLY A 707 -6.41 18.17 -20.11
C GLY A 707 -7.62 18.56 -20.95
N ASP A 708 -8.71 17.79 -20.91
CA ASP A 708 -9.92 18.06 -21.68
C ASP A 708 -10.94 18.83 -20.81
N VAL A 709 -11.39 18.22 -19.71
CA VAL A 709 -12.40 18.74 -18.80
C VAL A 709 -11.73 19.40 -17.59
N ALA A 710 -10.74 20.25 -17.83
CA ALA A 710 -9.95 20.89 -16.78
C ALA A 710 -10.68 21.96 -15.95
N GLY A 711 -11.90 22.36 -16.35
CA GLY A 711 -12.58 23.56 -15.86
C GLY A 711 -12.12 24.84 -16.58
N GLY A 712 -12.77 25.96 -16.32
CA GLY A 712 -12.43 27.28 -16.88
C GLY A 712 -12.96 27.55 -18.30
N TRP A 713 -13.92 26.75 -18.78
CA TRP A 713 -14.57 26.91 -20.09
C TRP A 713 -16.07 27.19 -19.93
N GLY A 714 -16.65 27.94 -20.87
CA GLY A 714 -18.05 28.41 -20.82
C GLY A 714 -18.20 29.73 -20.03
N PRO A 715 -19.23 30.56 -20.28
CA PRO A 715 -19.51 31.76 -19.49
C PRO A 715 -20.47 31.46 -18.31
N PRO A 716 -20.14 31.85 -17.06
CA PRO A 716 -18.85 32.37 -16.61
C PRO A 716 -17.77 31.27 -16.62
N SER A 717 -16.53 31.64 -16.94
CA SER A 717 -15.39 30.71 -16.96
C SER A 717 -15.10 30.25 -15.55
N SER A 718 -15.69 29.12 -15.17
CA SER A 718 -15.65 28.61 -13.80
C SER A 718 -14.78 27.35 -13.71
N PRO A 719 -13.92 27.22 -12.68
CA PRO A 719 -13.20 25.97 -12.38
C PRO A 719 -14.15 24.79 -12.10
N MET A 720 -15.44 25.06 -11.86
CA MET A 720 -16.43 24.08 -11.41
C MET A 720 -16.96 23.13 -12.49
N ASN A 721 -16.88 23.49 -13.78
CA ASN A 721 -17.47 22.72 -14.90
C ASN A 721 -16.74 21.38 -15.14
N THR A 722 -16.81 20.51 -14.14
CA THR A 722 -16.05 19.27 -13.93
C THR A 722 -16.85 18.33 -13.02
N GLY A 723 -16.34 17.11 -12.80
CA GLY A 723 -17.01 16.15 -11.92
C GLY A 723 -17.13 16.53 -10.45
N PHE A 724 -16.43 17.57 -9.98
CA PHE A 724 -16.57 18.07 -8.60
C PHE A 724 -17.96 18.65 -8.37
N ALA A 725 -18.46 19.48 -9.27
CA ALA A 725 -19.79 20.07 -9.14
C ALA A 725 -20.91 19.02 -9.21
N LEU A 726 -20.78 18.00 -10.06
CA LEU A 726 -21.73 16.87 -10.08
C LEU A 726 -21.72 16.07 -8.77
N TYR A 727 -20.54 15.88 -8.17
CA TYR A 727 -20.41 15.23 -6.86
C TYR A 727 -21.04 16.08 -5.75
N ASP A 728 -20.78 17.39 -5.74
CA ASP A 728 -21.31 18.31 -4.72
C ASP A 728 -22.85 18.36 -4.77
N ARG A 729 -23.43 18.43 -5.98
CA ARG A 729 -24.89 18.44 -6.18
C ARG A 729 -25.58 17.09 -5.96
N ALA A 730 -24.85 15.97 -5.90
CA ALA A 730 -25.45 14.67 -5.58
C ALA A 730 -25.82 14.58 -4.08
N ASN A 731 -26.98 14.03 -3.75
CA ASN A 731 -27.44 13.88 -2.36
C ASN A 731 -28.45 12.74 -2.19
N GLY A 732 -28.77 12.39 -0.94
CA GLY A 732 -29.81 11.41 -0.61
C GLY A 732 -29.43 9.94 -0.82
N ALA A 733 -28.24 9.67 -1.37
CA ALA A 733 -27.61 8.37 -1.46
C ALA A 733 -26.11 8.50 -1.18
N GLU A 734 -25.45 7.37 -0.93
CA GLU A 734 -24.00 7.34 -0.71
C GLU A 734 -23.25 7.84 -1.95
N LYS A 735 -22.28 8.74 -1.74
CA LYS A 735 -21.43 9.25 -2.82
C LYS A 735 -19.96 9.23 -2.46
N CYS A 736 -19.12 8.88 -3.44
CA CYS A 736 -17.67 8.89 -3.33
C CYS A 736 -17.03 9.57 -4.54
N MET A 737 -15.93 10.31 -4.33
CA MET A 737 -15.03 10.73 -5.39
C MET A 737 -13.62 10.21 -5.14
N VAL A 738 -12.99 9.69 -6.18
CA VAL A 738 -11.56 9.34 -6.24
C VAL A 738 -10.84 10.38 -7.07
N PHE A 739 -10.13 11.31 -6.42
CA PHE A 739 -9.31 12.30 -7.09
C PHE A 739 -7.88 11.79 -7.26
N VAL A 740 -7.44 11.59 -8.50
CA VAL A 740 -6.19 10.89 -8.82
C VAL A 740 -5.11 11.89 -9.26
N TYR A 741 -4.01 11.96 -8.50
CA TYR A 741 -2.87 12.79 -8.87
C TYR A 741 -2.15 12.19 -10.09
N GLY A 742 -1.80 13.02 -11.07
CA GLY A 742 -1.12 12.62 -12.31
C GLY A 742 -2.01 11.93 -13.36
N SER A 743 -3.28 11.66 -13.08
CA SER A 743 -4.21 11.05 -14.04
C SER A 743 -4.73 12.05 -15.07
N THR A 744 -4.76 11.64 -16.33
CA THR A 744 -5.26 12.40 -17.49
C THR A 744 -6.65 11.93 -17.93
N HIS A 745 -7.25 12.66 -18.88
CA HIS A 745 -8.58 12.35 -19.41
C HIS A 745 -8.58 11.04 -20.22
N GLY A 746 -7.69 10.94 -21.21
CA GLY A 746 -7.80 9.93 -22.27
C GLY A 746 -7.37 8.52 -21.92
N ARG A 747 -6.39 8.37 -21.03
CA ARG A 747 -5.66 7.09 -20.82
C ARG A 747 -6.51 5.94 -20.28
N TYR A 748 -7.70 6.23 -19.76
CA TYR A 748 -8.69 5.22 -19.38
C TYR A 748 -9.32 4.49 -20.57
N ASN A 749 -9.32 5.11 -21.75
CA ASN A 749 -9.84 4.54 -22.99
C ASN A 749 -8.67 4.20 -23.92
N THR A 750 -8.50 2.91 -24.25
CA THR A 750 -7.35 2.44 -25.03
C THR A 750 -7.34 2.89 -26.49
N VAL A 751 -8.45 3.42 -27.02
CA VAL A 751 -8.54 4.00 -28.36
C VAL A 751 -8.07 5.46 -28.35
N TRP A 752 -8.26 6.20 -27.25
CA TRP A 752 -7.93 7.62 -27.18
C TRP A 752 -6.46 7.88 -26.84
N GLY A 753 -5.90 7.09 -25.92
CA GLY A 753 -4.51 7.23 -25.49
C GLY A 753 -4.20 8.60 -24.90
N ASP A 754 -3.10 9.23 -25.34
CA ASP A 754 -2.57 10.50 -24.82
C ASP A 754 -3.23 11.74 -25.45
N VAL A 755 -4.56 11.70 -25.64
CA VAL A 755 -5.32 12.79 -26.28
C VAL A 755 -5.11 14.14 -25.56
N ASP A 756 -4.88 14.11 -24.25
CA ASP A 756 -4.64 15.29 -23.41
C ASP A 756 -3.45 16.16 -23.86
N LEU A 757 -2.43 15.55 -24.45
CA LEU A 757 -1.23 16.25 -24.91
C LEU A 757 -1.54 17.22 -26.06
N TYR A 758 -2.69 17.07 -26.72
CA TYR A 758 -3.10 17.89 -27.86
C TYR A 758 -4.08 19.01 -27.50
N PHE A 759 -4.66 19.02 -26.29
CA PHE A 759 -5.60 20.07 -25.86
C PHE A 759 -4.92 21.37 -25.39
N GLY A 760 -3.59 21.39 -25.29
CA GLY A 760 -2.83 22.59 -24.90
C GLY A 760 -2.93 22.96 -23.41
N LYS A 761 -3.47 22.07 -22.56
CA LYS A 761 -3.60 22.28 -21.11
C LYS A 761 -2.58 21.51 -20.27
N ILE A 762 -1.71 20.73 -20.92
CA ILE A 762 -0.59 20.01 -20.31
C ILE A 762 0.70 20.63 -20.83
N GLY A 763 1.57 21.07 -19.91
CA GLY A 763 2.85 21.70 -20.24
C GLY A 763 4.05 20.82 -19.94
N SER A 764 5.25 21.32 -20.26
CA SER A 764 6.49 20.55 -20.13
C SER A 764 6.79 20.06 -18.70
N SER A 765 6.48 20.87 -17.69
CA SER A 765 6.68 20.52 -16.28
C SER A 765 5.65 19.52 -15.74
N ASP A 766 4.58 19.23 -16.48
CA ASP A 766 3.57 18.24 -16.09
C ASP A 766 3.94 16.83 -16.54
N MET A 767 4.77 16.70 -17.58
CA MET A 767 5.12 15.41 -18.20
C MET A 767 5.70 14.40 -17.21
N SER A 768 6.53 14.85 -16.27
CA SER A 768 7.13 13.98 -15.25
C SER A 768 6.18 13.59 -14.13
N LYS A 769 4.97 14.17 -14.08
CA LYS A 769 3.95 13.92 -13.05
C LYS A 769 2.84 12.99 -13.53
N LEU A 770 2.81 12.65 -14.82
CA LEU A 770 1.75 11.83 -15.40
C LEU A 770 1.92 10.36 -14.98
N ILE A 771 0.85 9.75 -14.48
CA ILE A 771 0.82 8.31 -14.21
C ILE A 771 0.61 7.53 -15.52
N SER A 772 1.08 6.29 -15.59
CA SER A 772 1.06 5.44 -16.77
C SER A 772 -0.35 5.05 -17.20
N ALA A 773 -0.53 4.65 -18.47
CA ALA A 773 -1.81 4.09 -18.93
C ALA A 773 -2.20 2.82 -18.16
N ASN A 774 -1.21 2.03 -17.69
CA ASN A 774 -1.48 0.87 -16.84
C ASN A 774 -2.08 1.30 -15.49
N ALA A 775 -1.57 2.37 -14.86
CA ALA A 775 -2.14 2.90 -13.63
C ALA A 775 -3.61 3.33 -13.81
N HIS A 776 -3.94 4.03 -14.90
CA HIS A 776 -5.33 4.40 -15.22
C HIS A 776 -6.24 3.17 -15.29
N GLN A 777 -5.83 2.14 -16.03
CA GLN A 777 -6.62 0.91 -16.19
C GLN A 777 -6.75 0.13 -14.87
N THR A 778 -5.69 0.08 -14.06
CA THR A 778 -5.72 -0.58 -12.74
C THR A 778 -6.67 0.13 -11.78
N ILE A 779 -6.67 1.46 -11.74
CA ILE A 779 -7.62 2.27 -10.95
C ILE A 779 -9.06 1.99 -11.40
N ALA A 780 -9.32 2.02 -12.72
CA ALA A 780 -10.65 1.76 -13.26
C ALA A 780 -11.14 0.34 -12.89
N LYS A 781 -10.32 -0.69 -13.08
CA LYS A 781 -10.68 -2.06 -12.67
C LYS A 781 -10.97 -2.15 -11.17
N GLY A 782 -10.11 -1.60 -10.32
CA GLY A 782 -10.25 -1.69 -8.86
C GLY A 782 -11.51 -1.01 -8.34
N TYR A 783 -11.66 0.29 -8.57
CA TYR A 783 -12.75 1.07 -8.01
C TYR A 783 -14.10 0.77 -8.68
N MET A 784 -14.16 0.63 -10.00
CA MET A 784 -15.44 0.40 -10.69
C MET A 784 -15.99 -1.01 -10.40
N THR A 785 -15.12 -2.01 -10.36
CA THR A 785 -15.55 -3.39 -10.07
C THR A 785 -15.99 -3.53 -8.62
N ALA A 786 -15.24 -2.96 -7.67
CA ALA A 786 -15.63 -2.91 -6.27
C ALA A 786 -17.01 -2.24 -6.11
N PHE A 787 -17.24 -1.13 -6.80
CA PHE A 787 -18.48 -0.35 -6.69
C PHE A 787 -19.68 -1.12 -7.23
N PHE A 788 -19.56 -1.71 -8.42
CA PHE A 788 -20.62 -2.53 -8.99
C PHE A 788 -20.87 -3.82 -8.19
N ARG A 789 -19.83 -4.49 -7.68
CA ARG A 789 -20.01 -5.66 -6.81
C ARG A 789 -20.72 -5.29 -5.51
N ARG A 790 -20.38 -4.15 -4.92
CA ARG A 790 -21.05 -3.64 -3.73
C ARG A 790 -22.54 -3.44 -3.95
N HIS A 791 -22.92 -2.66 -4.96
CA HIS A 791 -24.31 -2.22 -5.13
C HIS A 791 -25.19 -3.16 -5.96
N LEU A 792 -24.62 -3.99 -6.84
CA LEU A 792 -25.39 -4.92 -7.68
C LEU A 792 -25.35 -6.36 -7.17
N LEU A 793 -24.31 -6.75 -6.40
CA LEU A 793 -24.16 -8.10 -5.85
C LEU A 793 -24.18 -8.13 -4.30
N ASN A 794 -24.40 -7.00 -3.63
CA ASN A 794 -24.44 -6.85 -2.16
C ASN A 794 -23.15 -7.32 -1.47
N GLN A 795 -21.99 -7.03 -2.08
CA GLN A 795 -20.68 -7.40 -1.57
C GLN A 795 -20.02 -6.24 -0.83
N THR A 796 -20.29 -6.11 0.47
CA THR A 796 -19.89 -4.97 1.30
C THR A 796 -18.45 -5.02 1.82
N GLN A 797 -17.69 -6.07 1.51
CA GLN A 797 -16.28 -6.16 1.94
C GLN A 797 -15.39 -5.06 1.33
N TRP A 798 -15.89 -4.31 0.35
CA TRP A 798 -15.19 -3.24 -0.36
C TRP A 798 -15.47 -1.83 0.17
N ASP A 799 -16.37 -1.69 1.16
CA ASP A 799 -16.87 -0.40 1.64
C ASP A 799 -15.75 0.56 2.04
N GLY A 800 -14.72 0.06 2.71
CA GLY A 800 -13.59 0.87 3.18
C GLY A 800 -12.81 1.56 2.06
N ILE A 801 -12.80 1.04 0.83
CA ILE A 801 -12.16 1.69 -0.32
C ILE A 801 -12.81 3.05 -0.62
N PHE A 802 -14.14 3.11 -0.55
CA PHE A 802 -14.90 4.33 -0.87
C PHE A 802 -14.88 5.36 0.26
N LYS A 803 -14.59 4.91 1.48
CA LYS A 803 -14.39 5.77 2.65
C LYS A 803 -12.95 6.27 2.80
N GLY A 804 -12.02 5.77 1.98
CA GLY A 804 -10.59 6.08 2.08
C GLY A 804 -9.87 5.34 3.22
N GLU A 805 -10.47 4.29 3.79
CA GLU A 805 -9.89 3.50 4.87
C GLU A 805 -8.77 2.58 4.39
N TRP A 806 -8.80 2.19 3.11
CA TRP A 806 -7.76 1.40 2.46
C TRP A 806 -7.83 1.50 0.93
N THR A 807 -6.78 1.07 0.23
CA THR A 807 -6.66 1.11 -1.24
C THR A 807 -6.39 -0.29 -1.78
N PRO A 808 -6.97 -0.72 -2.92
CA PRO A 808 -6.64 -2.00 -3.53
C PRO A 808 -5.13 -2.19 -3.73
N ALA A 809 -4.60 -3.35 -3.36
CA ALA A 809 -3.15 -3.61 -3.33
C ALA A 809 -2.45 -3.33 -4.68
N ALA A 810 -3.06 -3.68 -5.80
CA ALA A 810 -2.51 -3.41 -7.12
C ALA A 810 -2.54 -1.91 -7.49
N VAL A 811 -3.52 -1.14 -6.98
CA VAL A 811 -3.56 0.32 -7.14
C VAL A 811 -2.48 0.99 -6.29
N GLU A 812 -2.25 0.50 -5.08
CA GLU A 812 -1.15 0.97 -4.22
C GLU A 812 0.24 0.66 -4.83
N GLN A 813 0.35 -0.43 -5.58
CA GLN A 813 1.64 -0.89 -6.15
C GLN A 813 1.96 -0.33 -7.54
N VAL A 814 0.95 0.05 -8.33
CA VAL A 814 1.16 0.48 -9.73
C VAL A 814 2.06 1.72 -9.81
N ASP A 815 2.81 1.84 -10.90
CA ASP A 815 3.85 2.86 -11.11
C ASP A 815 4.85 2.95 -9.96
N GLY A 816 5.16 1.79 -9.36
CA GLY A 816 6.05 1.72 -8.22
C GLY A 816 5.50 2.48 -7.02
N GLY A 817 4.19 2.49 -6.81
CA GLY A 817 3.51 3.11 -5.66
C GLY A 817 3.68 4.62 -5.54
N SER A 818 3.86 5.28 -6.68
CA SER A 818 3.91 6.73 -6.76
C SER A 818 2.53 7.37 -6.95
N VAL A 819 1.51 6.56 -7.26
CA VAL A 819 0.13 7.04 -7.45
C VAL A 819 -0.44 7.50 -6.12
N LYS A 820 -0.84 8.78 -6.07
CA LYS A 820 -1.59 9.34 -4.94
C LYS A 820 -3.05 9.53 -5.33
N LEU A 821 -3.94 9.15 -4.45
CA LEU A 821 -5.38 9.32 -4.57
C LEU A 821 -5.94 9.93 -3.29
N TYR A 822 -6.97 10.75 -3.44
CA TYR A 822 -7.66 11.37 -2.32
C TYR A 822 -9.16 11.15 -2.47
N ILE A 823 -9.80 10.83 -1.36
CA ILE A 823 -11.18 10.36 -1.34
C ILE A 823 -12.06 11.44 -0.76
N GLN A 824 -13.14 11.76 -1.47
CA GLN A 824 -14.28 12.44 -0.86
C GLN A 824 -15.38 11.42 -0.65
N TYR A 825 -16.01 11.47 0.51
CA TYR A 825 -17.05 10.52 0.87
C TYR A 825 -18.16 11.19 1.66
N GLU A 826 -19.40 10.85 1.31
CA GLU A 826 -20.60 11.21 2.06
C GLU A 826 -21.52 9.99 2.16
N GLY A 827 -21.84 9.60 3.38
CA GLY A 827 -22.82 8.56 3.69
C GLY A 827 -24.19 9.15 4.03
N THR A 828 -25.19 8.27 4.21
CA THR A 828 -26.57 8.69 4.51
C THR A 828 -26.90 8.80 6.00
N THR A 829 -26.06 8.23 6.87
CA THR A 829 -26.22 8.31 8.34
C THR A 829 -25.20 9.28 8.91
N ARG A 830 -25.64 10.52 9.15
CA ARG A 830 -24.76 11.60 9.60
C ARG A 830 -25.45 12.58 10.54
N ARG A 831 -24.65 13.38 11.25
CA ARG A 831 -25.03 14.60 11.97
C ARG A 831 -24.14 15.73 11.52
N GLU A 832 -24.70 16.64 10.76
CA GLU A 832 -24.02 17.83 10.27
C GLU A 832 -23.78 18.78 11.44
N VAL A 833 -22.51 19.00 11.78
CA VAL A 833 -22.10 20.07 12.69
C VAL A 833 -22.18 21.38 11.93
N ASP A 834 -21.55 21.43 10.76
CA ASP A 834 -21.64 22.55 9.84
C ASP A 834 -21.46 22.08 8.39
N ASN A 835 -22.34 22.56 7.51
CA ASN A 835 -22.27 22.32 6.07
C ASN A 835 -22.05 23.62 5.28
N PHE A 836 -22.00 24.78 5.95
CA PHE A 836 -21.77 26.09 5.35
C PHE A 836 -22.70 26.44 4.17
N GLN A 837 -23.88 25.82 4.07
CA GLN A 837 -24.86 26.09 3.00
C GLN A 837 -25.82 27.23 3.37
N GLY A 838 -25.55 27.96 4.45
CA GLY A 838 -26.38 29.04 4.98
C GLY A 838 -26.32 30.32 4.14
N ALA A 839 -26.74 31.43 4.74
CA ALA A 839 -26.52 32.73 4.11
C ALA A 839 -25.04 33.10 4.22
N HIS A 840 -24.40 33.59 3.15
CA HIS A 840 -23.00 34.03 3.17
C HIS A 840 -22.89 35.52 3.49
N SER A 841 -22.55 35.82 4.74
CA SER A 841 -22.32 37.16 5.26
C SER A 841 -21.06 37.16 6.12
N ALA A 842 -20.48 38.34 6.38
CA ALA A 842 -19.25 38.47 7.15
C ALA A 842 -19.28 37.86 8.57
N THR A 843 -20.48 37.55 9.11
CA THR A 843 -20.65 36.93 10.43
C THR A 843 -21.25 35.53 10.37
N SER A 844 -21.52 34.98 9.19
CA SER A 844 -22.19 33.68 9.04
C SER A 844 -21.40 32.55 9.68
N TRP A 845 -20.07 32.59 9.54
CA TRP A 845 -19.16 31.62 10.11
C TRP A 845 -19.27 31.45 11.63
N THR A 846 -19.88 32.40 12.34
CA THR A 846 -20.02 32.37 13.81
C THR A 846 -21.17 31.48 14.30
N THR A 847 -21.99 30.93 13.40
CA THR A 847 -23.10 30.03 13.73
C THR A 847 -23.09 28.83 12.79
N SER A 848 -23.16 27.62 13.34
CA SER A 848 -23.09 26.40 12.55
C SER A 848 -24.47 25.77 12.27
N THR A 849 -24.55 24.92 11.24
CA THR A 849 -25.78 24.21 10.83
C THR A 849 -26.47 23.45 11.97
N ILE A 850 -25.70 22.90 12.93
CA ILE A 850 -26.24 22.20 14.10
C ILE A 850 -26.93 23.12 15.12
N GLY A 851 -26.88 24.44 14.89
CA GLY A 851 -27.43 25.47 15.78
C GLY A 851 -26.50 25.87 16.92
N GLY A 852 -25.20 25.64 16.76
CA GLY A 852 -24.16 25.98 17.72
C GLY A 852 -23.44 27.29 17.37
N SER A 853 -22.78 27.90 18.36
CA SER A 853 -21.83 29.00 18.10
C SER A 853 -20.49 28.46 17.64
N VAL A 854 -19.86 29.20 16.72
CA VAL A 854 -18.50 28.97 16.25
C VAL A 854 -17.62 30.14 16.69
N SER A 855 -16.40 29.86 17.16
CA SER A 855 -15.48 30.90 17.63
C SER A 855 -14.03 30.47 17.47
N ASP A 856 -13.18 31.41 17.10
CA ASP A 856 -11.72 31.26 17.04
C ASP A 856 -11.01 31.75 18.31
N ASP A 857 -11.75 32.20 19.34
CA ASP A 857 -11.21 32.92 20.52
C ASP A 857 -10.40 34.20 20.22
N ASN A 858 -10.53 34.81 19.04
CA ASN A 858 -9.63 35.85 18.55
C ASN A 858 -8.17 35.39 18.52
N THR A 859 -7.94 34.10 18.22
CA THR A 859 -6.58 33.55 18.08
C THR A 859 -6.09 33.57 16.65
N LEU A 860 -7.00 33.57 15.66
CA LEU A 860 -6.60 33.64 14.26
C LEU A 860 -6.14 35.05 13.89
N PRO A 861 -5.18 35.20 12.96
CA PRO A 861 -4.69 36.51 12.52
C PRO A 861 -5.75 37.36 11.79
N VAL A 862 -6.79 36.72 11.25
CA VAL A 862 -7.95 37.34 10.58
C VAL A 862 -9.19 36.50 10.83
N ASP A 863 -10.36 37.14 10.79
CA ASP A 863 -11.65 36.43 10.86
C ASP A 863 -11.76 35.42 9.70
N PRO A 864 -12.29 34.21 9.95
CA PRO A 864 -12.65 33.28 8.89
C PRO A 864 -13.65 33.88 7.89
N ASP A 865 -13.56 33.46 6.62
CA ASP A 865 -14.42 33.93 5.53
C ASP A 865 -15.30 32.78 5.04
N GLU A 866 -16.63 32.95 5.07
CA GLU A 866 -17.61 31.95 4.64
C GLU A 866 -18.37 32.44 3.40
N ASP A 867 -18.22 31.72 2.30
CA ASP A 867 -18.92 31.94 1.03
C ASP A 867 -18.94 30.63 0.23
N GLU A 868 -19.53 30.66 -0.96
CA GLU A 868 -19.31 29.67 -2.00
C GLU A 868 -17.80 29.49 -2.24
N LEU A 869 -17.29 28.25 -2.17
CA LEU A 869 -15.84 28.00 -2.23
C LEU A 869 -15.18 28.55 -3.49
N ARG A 870 -15.89 28.50 -4.62
CA ARG A 870 -15.47 29.12 -5.90
C ARG A 870 -15.26 30.64 -5.84
N MET A 871 -15.88 31.32 -4.88
CA MET A 871 -15.74 32.77 -4.63
C MET A 871 -14.56 33.04 -3.69
N LEU A 872 -14.31 32.15 -2.72
CA LEU A 872 -13.17 32.23 -1.79
C LEU A 872 -11.82 31.89 -2.44
N ASP A 873 -11.82 30.91 -3.35
CA ASP A 873 -10.66 30.52 -4.15
C ASP A 873 -11.05 30.27 -5.62
N THR A 874 -10.45 31.04 -6.52
CA THR A 874 -10.62 30.89 -7.97
C THR A 874 -10.14 29.54 -8.53
N HIS A 875 -9.44 28.73 -7.73
CA HIS A 875 -9.03 27.37 -8.06
C HIS A 875 -9.95 26.29 -7.48
N SER A 876 -10.94 26.65 -6.67
CA SER A 876 -11.87 25.69 -6.07
C SER A 876 -12.87 25.19 -7.12
N PRO A 877 -12.88 23.89 -7.45
CA PRO A 877 -13.79 23.33 -8.47
C PRO A 877 -15.18 23.01 -7.91
N HIS A 878 -15.47 23.44 -6.68
CA HIS A 878 -16.59 22.95 -5.89
C HIS A 878 -17.86 23.79 -6.06
N ASP A 879 -19.01 23.12 -6.06
CA ASP A 879 -20.36 23.72 -6.09
C ASP A 879 -21.02 23.60 -4.70
N THR A 880 -20.37 24.21 -3.72
CA THR A 880 -20.78 24.20 -2.31
C THR A 880 -20.18 25.40 -1.59
N GLY A 881 -20.82 25.80 -0.48
CA GLY A 881 -20.28 26.72 0.49
C GLY A 881 -19.13 26.10 1.29
N GLY A 882 -18.39 26.94 1.98
CA GLY A 882 -17.35 26.49 2.90
C GLY A 882 -16.68 27.64 3.63
N LEU A 883 -15.71 27.29 4.45
CA LEU A 883 -14.99 28.22 5.31
C LEU A 883 -13.52 28.30 4.91
N LEU A 884 -13.05 29.49 4.53
CA LEU A 884 -11.64 29.79 4.36
C LEU A 884 -11.06 30.36 5.65
N LEU A 885 -9.97 29.76 6.15
CA LEU A 885 -9.29 30.24 7.35
C LEU A 885 -7.77 30.18 7.21
N LYS A 886 -7.10 31.04 7.98
CA LYS A 886 -5.64 31.18 8.02
C LYS A 886 -5.14 31.19 9.46
N TRP A 887 -3.98 30.58 9.71
CA TRP A 887 -3.28 30.62 11.00
C TRP A 887 -1.80 30.99 10.82
N ASP A 888 -1.20 31.57 11.86
CA ASP A 888 0.23 31.89 11.95
C ASP A 888 0.83 31.75 13.36
N GLY A 889 0.04 31.22 14.31
CA GLY A 889 0.43 30.90 15.66
C GLY A 889 0.21 29.43 16.04
N THR A 890 0.92 28.95 17.07
CA THR A 890 0.77 27.58 17.58
C THR A 890 -0.41 27.40 18.54
N SER A 891 -1.08 28.49 18.92
CA SER A 891 -2.27 28.51 19.78
C SER A 891 -3.58 28.68 19.00
N ASP A 892 -3.49 28.86 17.69
CA ASP A 892 -4.60 29.19 16.80
C ASP A 892 -5.58 28.02 16.71
N LYS A 893 -6.87 28.33 16.73
CA LYS A 893 -7.95 27.33 16.81
C LYS A 893 -9.27 27.82 16.24
N LEU A 894 -10.17 26.88 15.94
CA LEU A 894 -11.56 27.12 15.59
C LEU A 894 -12.45 26.13 16.34
N ARG A 895 -13.46 26.61 17.07
CA ARG A 895 -14.34 25.78 17.93
C ARG A 895 -15.78 25.85 17.49
N PHE A 896 -16.43 24.69 17.43
CA PHE A 896 -17.84 24.49 17.18
C PHE A 896 -18.51 24.00 18.47
N THR A 897 -19.51 24.72 18.93
CA THR A 897 -20.33 24.29 20.08
C THR A 897 -21.39 23.29 19.63
N VAL A 898 -21.56 22.19 20.34
CA VAL A 898 -22.63 21.23 20.10
C VAL A 898 -23.78 21.47 21.11
N PRO A 899 -24.97 21.90 20.65
CA PRO A 899 -26.10 22.19 21.53
C PRO A 899 -26.56 20.95 22.31
N ALA A 900 -27.10 21.15 23.53
CA ALA A 900 -27.46 20.07 24.47
C ALA A 900 -28.29 18.92 23.85
N GLY A 901 -29.23 19.21 22.95
CA GLY A 901 -30.06 18.19 22.28
C GLY A 901 -29.35 17.40 21.18
N GLN A 902 -28.11 17.75 20.85
CA GLN A 902 -27.33 17.18 19.74
C GLN A 902 -25.98 16.58 20.18
N ARG A 903 -25.74 16.47 21.49
CA ARG A 903 -24.44 16.06 22.06
C ARG A 903 -24.15 14.56 22.02
N ASP A 904 -25.19 13.73 21.94
CA ASP A 904 -25.00 12.29 21.82
C ASP A 904 -24.64 11.92 20.39
N VAL A 905 -23.38 11.55 20.19
CA VAL A 905 -22.79 11.12 18.91
C VAL A 905 -22.29 9.69 18.96
N SER A 906 -22.66 8.94 20.02
CA SER A 906 -22.19 7.57 20.27
C SER A 906 -22.65 6.54 19.23
N SER A 907 -23.68 6.87 18.44
CA SER A 907 -24.18 6.06 17.33
C SER A 907 -23.40 6.22 16.03
N TYR A 908 -22.43 7.13 15.97
CA TYR A 908 -21.63 7.39 14.77
C TYR A 908 -20.28 6.66 14.82
N ASN A 909 -19.68 6.37 13.66
CA ASN A 909 -18.38 5.70 13.59
C ASN A 909 -17.20 6.68 13.61
N ALA A 910 -17.36 7.86 13.03
CA ALA A 910 -16.29 8.82 12.84
C ALA A 910 -16.79 10.27 12.96
N VAL A 911 -15.85 11.17 13.25
CA VAL A 911 -15.98 12.60 12.96
C VAL A 911 -15.24 12.89 11.66
N CYS A 912 -15.89 13.59 10.75
CA CYS A 912 -15.45 13.80 9.39
C CYS A 912 -15.50 15.28 9.02
N PHE A 913 -14.63 15.70 8.12
CA PHE A 913 -14.67 17.03 7.50
C PHE A 913 -13.98 16.98 6.14
N ARG A 914 -14.47 17.78 5.20
CA ARG A 914 -13.81 18.02 3.92
C ARG A 914 -12.82 19.16 4.08
N VAL A 915 -11.63 19.00 3.52
CA VAL A 915 -10.56 19.99 3.64
C VAL A 915 -9.66 20.02 2.41
N THR A 916 -9.16 21.20 2.07
CA THR A 916 -8.08 21.38 1.10
C THR A 916 -7.20 22.55 1.48
N GLN A 917 -5.99 22.60 0.92
CA GLN A 917 -5.15 23.80 1.02
C GLN A 917 -5.54 24.79 -0.06
N LYS A 918 -5.66 26.08 0.30
CA LYS A 918 -5.86 27.14 -0.69
C LYS A 918 -4.67 27.21 -1.65
N VAL A 919 -4.95 27.15 -2.95
CA VAL A 919 -3.92 27.21 -3.99
C VAL A 919 -3.29 28.60 -4.02
N GLY A 920 -1.95 28.65 -4.02
CA GLY A 920 -1.20 29.91 -4.10
C GLY A 920 -1.07 30.69 -2.80
N SER A 921 -1.52 30.16 -1.66
CA SER A 921 -1.27 30.79 -0.36
C SER A 921 0.22 30.80 -0.01
N SER A 922 0.73 31.94 0.43
CA SER A 922 2.08 32.08 0.99
C SER A 922 2.22 31.51 2.41
N SER A 923 1.09 31.24 3.08
CA SER A 923 1.06 30.66 4.43
C SER A 923 1.27 29.14 4.40
N ASN A 924 1.00 28.52 3.26
CA ASN A 924 1.21 27.10 3.00
C ASN A 924 2.64 26.84 2.47
N PRO A 925 3.45 26.01 3.14
CA PRO A 925 4.75 25.62 2.63
C PRO A 925 4.63 24.89 1.28
N ALA A 926 5.36 25.36 0.27
CA ALA A 926 5.26 24.84 -1.09
C ALA A 926 5.52 23.31 -1.16
N GLY A 927 4.56 22.57 -1.71
CA GLY A 927 4.67 21.13 -1.95
C GLY A 927 4.57 20.25 -0.70
N LEU A 928 4.23 20.82 0.47
CA LEU A 928 4.09 20.05 1.71
C LEU A 928 2.62 19.95 2.14
N ALA A 929 2.24 18.79 2.69
CA ALA A 929 0.95 18.61 3.33
C ALA A 929 0.83 19.49 4.59
N GLN A 930 -0.40 19.94 4.87
CA GLN A 930 -0.76 20.60 6.11
C GLN A 930 -1.19 19.59 7.16
N ASP A 931 -1.23 20.03 8.42
CA ASP A 931 -1.62 19.17 9.55
C ASP A 931 -2.19 20.01 10.69
N LEU A 932 -3.07 19.40 11.47
CA LEU A 932 -3.77 20.01 12.60
C LEU A 932 -4.18 18.92 13.60
N TYR A 933 -4.65 19.32 14.78
CA TYR A 933 -5.36 18.39 15.66
C TYR A 933 -6.87 18.63 15.60
N LEU A 934 -7.63 17.54 15.61
CA LEU A 934 -9.06 17.55 15.87
C LEU A 934 -9.30 17.16 17.33
N THR A 935 -10.01 18.02 18.05
CA THR A 935 -10.28 17.86 19.48
C THR A 935 -11.77 17.71 19.72
N LEU A 936 -12.16 16.73 20.51
CA LEU A 936 -13.50 16.64 21.10
C LEU A 936 -13.41 16.89 22.60
N LYS A 937 -14.39 17.59 23.14
CA LYS A 937 -14.56 17.84 24.57
C LYS A 937 -15.98 17.51 25.00
N ASP A 938 -16.11 16.80 26.11
CA ASP A 938 -17.41 16.44 26.69
C ASP A 938 -17.87 17.45 27.76
N GLY A 939 -19.15 17.38 28.12
CA GLY A 939 -19.74 18.23 29.16
C GLY A 939 -19.23 17.93 30.58
N GLY A 940 -18.43 16.88 30.78
CA GLY A 940 -17.69 16.61 32.02
C GLY A 940 -16.34 17.34 32.09
N GLY A 941 -15.90 17.94 30.98
CA GLY A 941 -14.63 18.65 30.86
C GLY A 941 -13.46 17.80 30.37
N SER A 942 -13.67 16.52 30.04
CA SER A 942 -12.62 15.71 29.41
C SER A 942 -12.48 16.12 27.96
N GLU A 943 -11.24 16.32 27.50
CA GLU A 943 -10.93 16.59 26.10
C GLU A 943 -9.83 15.66 25.58
N ARG A 944 -9.87 15.38 24.28
CA ARG A 944 -8.81 14.64 23.60
C ARG A 944 -8.58 15.20 22.20
N ALA A 945 -7.31 15.44 21.88
CA ALA A 945 -6.85 15.98 20.59
C ALA A 945 -6.13 14.90 19.77
N ILE A 946 -6.61 14.65 18.55
CA ILE A 946 -6.10 13.65 17.61
C ILE A 946 -5.41 14.34 16.44
N LYS A 947 -4.16 13.96 16.17
CA LYS A 947 -3.36 14.50 15.07
C LYS A 947 -3.87 13.96 13.74
N VAL A 948 -4.29 14.85 12.83
CA VAL A 948 -4.91 14.47 11.55
C VAL A 948 -3.96 13.66 10.68
N SER A 949 -2.68 14.06 10.56
CA SER A 949 -1.70 13.37 9.71
C SER A 949 -1.44 11.90 10.05
N ARG A 950 -2.00 11.39 11.16
CA ARG A 950 -1.86 10.00 11.58
C ARG A 950 -2.99 9.10 11.10
N LEU A 951 -4.08 9.69 10.59
CA LEU A 951 -5.27 8.97 10.13
C LEU A 951 -5.77 9.46 8.76
N GLY A 952 -5.35 10.65 8.32
CA GLY A 952 -5.62 11.21 6.99
C GLY A 952 -4.54 12.19 6.57
N GLU A 953 -4.66 12.78 5.38
CA GLU A 953 -3.72 13.78 4.86
C GLU A 953 -4.49 15.04 4.42
N ILE A 954 -3.92 16.23 4.66
CA ILE A 954 -4.35 17.48 4.04
C ILE A 954 -3.33 17.80 2.93
N PRO A 955 -3.53 17.27 1.71
CA PRO A 955 -2.47 17.22 0.73
C PRO A 955 -2.10 18.60 0.18
N ALA A 956 -0.85 18.73 -0.24
CA ALA A 956 -0.43 19.87 -1.05
C ALA A 956 -1.14 19.82 -2.41
N PRO A 957 -1.60 20.95 -2.97
CA PRO A 957 -2.23 20.97 -4.29
C PRO A 957 -1.29 20.40 -5.36
N HIS A 958 -1.85 19.63 -6.30
CA HIS A 958 -1.08 19.09 -7.42
C HIS A 958 -0.87 20.15 -8.50
N TRP A 959 0.20 20.94 -8.34
CA TRP A 959 0.52 22.07 -9.22
C TRP A 959 0.62 21.67 -10.70
N ARG A 960 -0.14 22.38 -11.54
CA ARG A 960 -0.09 22.27 -13.01
C ARG A 960 0.94 23.25 -13.60
N HIS A 961 1.43 22.97 -14.81
CA HIS A 961 2.28 23.90 -15.56
C HIS A 961 1.59 25.25 -15.77
N TYR A 962 0.31 25.19 -16.10
CA TYR A 962 -0.59 26.35 -16.18
C TYR A 962 -1.37 26.46 -14.87
N PRO A 963 -1.05 27.43 -13.99
CA PRO A 963 -1.56 27.47 -12.63
C PRO A 963 -3.09 27.47 -12.53
N GLN A 964 -3.80 28.08 -13.48
CA GLN A 964 -5.26 28.16 -13.50
C GLN A 964 -5.99 26.81 -13.60
N TYR A 965 -5.29 25.73 -13.94
CA TYR A 965 -5.85 24.37 -13.94
C TYR A 965 -5.51 23.58 -12.67
N THR A 966 -4.72 24.15 -11.76
CA THR A 966 -4.50 23.60 -10.42
C THR A 966 -5.81 23.68 -9.65
N LYS A 967 -6.13 22.66 -8.86
CA LYS A 967 -7.41 22.59 -8.14
C LYS A 967 -7.17 22.60 -6.63
N SER A 968 -7.92 23.43 -5.94
CA SER A 968 -8.17 23.30 -4.49
C SER A 968 -9.21 22.20 -4.29
N ALA A 969 -8.79 20.96 -4.57
CA ALA A 969 -9.67 19.80 -4.51
C ALA A 969 -9.79 19.34 -3.06
N MET A 970 -11.01 19.28 -2.55
CA MET A 970 -11.30 18.76 -1.22
C MET A 970 -11.05 17.26 -1.11
N ASN A 971 -10.69 16.86 0.10
CA ASN A 971 -10.54 15.48 0.56
C ASN A 971 -11.32 15.34 1.87
N THR A 972 -11.98 14.20 2.08
CA THR A 972 -12.62 13.90 3.36
C THR A 972 -11.60 13.30 4.33
N VAL A 973 -11.32 14.00 5.43
CA VAL A 973 -10.64 13.42 6.59
C VAL A 973 -11.69 12.74 7.45
N ARG A 974 -11.47 11.48 7.82
CA ARG A 974 -12.35 10.70 8.71
C ARG A 974 -11.55 10.22 9.92
N ILE A 975 -11.90 10.67 11.11
CA ILE A 975 -11.27 10.23 12.37
C ILE A 975 -12.26 9.34 13.12
N PRO A 976 -11.97 8.04 13.31
CA PRO A 976 -12.84 7.14 14.06
C PRO A 976 -13.12 7.66 15.48
N LEU A 977 -14.37 7.59 15.93
CA LEU A 977 -14.74 8.02 17.28
C LEU A 977 -14.11 7.15 18.37
N SER A 978 -13.71 5.92 18.03
CA SER A 978 -12.89 5.06 18.89
C SER A 978 -11.57 5.73 19.32
N CYS A 979 -11.03 6.67 18.54
CA CYS A 979 -9.84 7.43 18.90
C CYS A 979 -10.02 8.27 20.17
N PHE A 980 -11.27 8.64 20.49
CA PHE A 980 -11.62 9.47 21.64
C PHE A 980 -11.98 8.67 22.89
N THR A 981 -12.23 7.36 22.74
CA THR A 981 -12.68 6.48 23.83
C THR A 981 -11.70 5.35 24.15
N ILE A 982 -10.83 4.94 23.22
CA ILE A 982 -9.83 3.91 23.50
C ILE A 982 -8.86 4.40 24.58
N LYS A 983 -8.45 3.50 25.49
CA LYS A 983 -7.55 3.85 26.60
C LYS A 983 -6.19 4.31 26.09
N VAL A 984 -5.76 5.48 26.51
CA VAL A 984 -4.43 6.02 26.20
C VAL A 984 -3.85 6.59 27.48
N ALA A 985 -2.72 6.05 27.94
CA ALA A 985 -2.07 6.54 29.14
C ALA A 985 -1.74 8.04 29.00
N GLY A 986 -2.08 8.84 30.02
CA GLY A 986 -1.87 10.29 30.01
C GLY A 986 -2.97 11.13 29.34
N ALA A 987 -3.99 10.52 28.74
CA ALA A 987 -5.11 11.22 28.11
C ALA A 987 -6.46 10.69 28.62
N ASN A 988 -7.40 11.59 28.89
CA ASN A 988 -8.75 11.21 29.32
C ASN A 988 -9.59 10.68 28.15
N GLU A 989 -10.51 9.77 28.44
CA GLU A 989 -11.56 9.37 27.51
C GLU A 989 -12.61 10.47 27.41
N VAL A 990 -13.22 10.62 26.24
CA VAL A 990 -14.31 11.56 25.99
C VAL A 990 -15.63 10.80 26.01
N ASP A 991 -16.61 11.28 26.79
CA ASP A 991 -17.97 10.74 26.78
C ASP A 991 -18.70 11.13 25.48
N LEU A 992 -18.80 10.19 24.56
CA LEU A 992 -19.46 10.38 23.26
C LEU A 992 -20.98 10.61 23.39
N THR A 993 -21.59 10.40 24.56
CA THR A 993 -23.02 10.69 24.78
C THR A 993 -23.27 12.16 25.13
N ASN A 994 -22.21 12.94 25.39
CA ASN A 994 -22.32 14.33 25.82
C ASN A 994 -21.17 15.21 25.27
N VAL A 995 -20.86 15.10 23.97
CA VAL A 995 -19.87 15.96 23.30
C VAL A 995 -20.40 17.40 23.23
N GLU A 996 -19.72 18.34 23.86
CA GLU A 996 -20.12 19.76 23.91
C GLU A 996 -19.38 20.64 22.91
N GLU A 997 -18.19 20.21 22.48
CA GLU A 997 -17.31 21.00 21.61
C GLU A 997 -16.55 20.07 20.65
N LEU A 998 -16.49 20.50 19.39
CA LEU A 998 -15.56 20.03 18.37
C LEU A 998 -14.61 21.19 18.03
N ARG A 999 -13.30 20.97 18.05
CA ARG A 999 -12.29 22.01 17.87
C ARG A 999 -11.19 21.59 16.90
N PHE A 1000 -10.82 22.48 15.99
CA PHE A 1000 -9.58 22.38 15.22
C PHE A 1000 -8.49 23.18 15.94
N ASP A 1001 -7.35 22.55 16.23
CA ASP A 1001 -6.16 23.20 16.79
C ASP A 1001 -5.02 23.20 15.76
N PHE A 1002 -4.63 24.37 15.27
CA PHE A 1002 -3.74 24.51 14.10
C PHE A 1002 -2.24 24.47 14.42
N GLY A 1003 -1.87 24.39 15.70
CA GLY A 1003 -0.49 24.51 16.16
C GLY A 1003 0.48 23.37 15.80
N VAL A 1004 0.13 22.42 14.92
CA VAL A 1004 1.08 21.42 14.41
C VAL A 1004 2.09 22.07 13.46
N LYS A 1005 1.60 22.95 12.59
CA LYS A 1005 2.41 23.73 11.64
C LYS A 1005 2.33 25.18 12.08
N THR A 1006 3.43 25.91 11.91
CA THR A 1006 3.51 27.30 12.38
C THR A 1006 2.64 28.26 11.58
N SER A 1007 2.19 27.86 10.37
CA SER A 1007 1.29 28.66 9.53
C SER A 1007 0.57 27.79 8.51
N GLY A 1008 -0.56 28.30 8.01
CA GLY A 1008 -1.27 27.70 6.89
C GLY A 1008 -2.57 28.43 6.55
N GLU A 1009 -3.17 28.04 5.43
CA GLU A 1009 -4.44 28.57 4.94
C GLU A 1009 -5.20 27.45 4.22
N ILE A 1010 -6.39 27.12 4.70
CA ILE A 1010 -7.18 25.97 4.25
C ILE A 1010 -8.64 26.35 4.03
N GLU A 1011 -9.31 25.59 3.17
CA GLU A 1011 -10.76 25.58 3.02
C GLU A 1011 -11.32 24.36 3.75
N ILE A 1012 -12.39 24.53 4.53
CA ILE A 1012 -13.11 23.46 5.24
C ILE A 1012 -14.58 23.45 4.83
N ASP A 1013 -15.16 22.27 4.69
CA ASP A 1013 -16.58 22.05 4.47
C ASP A 1013 -17.06 20.75 5.16
N SER A 1014 -18.38 20.57 5.31
CA SER A 1014 -19.03 19.32 5.71
C SER A 1014 -18.45 18.71 7.00
N VAL A 1015 -18.38 19.51 8.07
CA VAL A 1015 -17.99 19.04 9.40
C VAL A 1015 -19.15 18.24 9.98
N GLU A 1016 -18.94 16.95 10.25
CA GLU A 1016 -20.03 16.05 10.63
C GLU A 1016 -19.56 14.87 11.49
N PHE A 1017 -20.51 14.23 12.18
CA PHE A 1017 -20.35 12.87 12.68
C PHE A 1017 -21.02 11.91 11.69
N SER A 1018 -20.34 10.87 11.20
CA SER A 1018 -20.92 9.96 10.19
C SER A 1018 -20.45 8.50 10.31
N ASN A 1019 -21.21 7.61 9.66
CA ASN A 1019 -20.97 6.16 9.62
C ASN A 1019 -20.13 5.68 8.45
#